data_AF-A0A0A2L5Y2-F1
#
_entry.id   AF-A0A0A2L5Y2-F1
#
_cell.length_a   1.000
_cell.length_b   1.000
_cell.length_c   1.000
_cell.angle_alpha   90.00
_cell.angle_beta   90.00
_cell.angle_gamma   90.00
#
_symmetry.space_group_name_H-M   'P 1'
#
loop_
_entity.id
_entity.type
_entity.pdbx_description
1 polymer ?
#
loop_
_entity_poly.entity_id
_entity_poly.type
_entity_poly.pdbx_seq_one_letter_code
_entity_poly.pdbx_strand_id
1 'polypeptide(L)'
;MLSLWAGAIVLCGYFVISGLLSPLSTIPGPWYTRFTSLWIKYQEFTANRRESIHRLHKIYGPVVRLSPNEVSFTSLDAIKEIYASGGSGYDKTEYYDLFRQFKIKTMFSILLKDEHSKRKRIFADRYAMTNIMKEKPMAVIHERATTFVSKCVEAGQKSVDVYSLLHCYALDCVTHFMFSPGGLRSLNVAEDFEIMHELTYHQSLQKNLLEYYLPSLAPYFPKFLHARSAPKANQYVVDMTSKTELDSHSLMEKLQRKESNLELMQAAAECKDHMAAGIDTTGDGLCFLMWELSQPLNLCFQDKLYKEFSAAPADAPLDSYVYLDAVIKEALRCAPPIPMSLPRYVPAGGREIDGYIVPGNTIVSCQPYSVHRINESVFPEPDRFNPDRWLVEERAVERNRLFFSFATGGRGCTGKNLALVEMKMLLREVYSRYRTTVASDMTASMKLDDQIISSRPKGQSYRNLTTTKSNNMASIKPDQSSCRFSKRISFRWLTTPAEETTDTIVMSVKDWYVDLRIETATGKIDWAIAGQRIVESQEPLRVTFSHELDSHNAFETIDCGTFVPLPNGDDLEMGSMPRHDLPGAPDKEYEEVWRELPFREGPEGPKKGLSWVLESDDGDLSSGEREVTVQKTFIGRIWGTYLALRQTQTHTRQKTSSGGLVVKKTGADVSARREEWESGWKEKYLVGEAASSLPSMVVGFDGEGEGSWRIPGEKVQVQGKTYIVRAFEEIQ
;
A
#
# COMPACT_ATOMS: atom_id res chain seq x y z
N MET A 1 -55.51 20.83 10.62
CA MET A 1 -54.72 20.10 11.64
C MET A 1 -55.04 18.60 11.61
N LEU A 2 -56.28 18.15 11.87
CA LEU A 2 -56.66 16.73 11.82
C LEU A 2 -56.40 16.04 10.45
N SER A 3 -56.61 16.76 9.34
CA SER A 3 -56.31 16.26 7.98
C SER A 3 -54.81 16.08 7.70
N LEU A 4 -53.95 16.91 8.30
CA LEU A 4 -52.50 16.78 8.20
C LEU A 4 -51.98 15.59 9.01
N TRP A 5 -52.54 15.37 10.20
CA TRP A 5 -52.22 14.19 11.03
C TRP A 5 -52.69 12.88 10.39
N ALA A 6 -53.91 12.85 9.84
CA ALA A 6 -54.41 11.69 9.11
C ALA A 6 -53.54 11.39 7.87
N GLY A 7 -53.17 12.42 7.11
CA GLY A 7 -52.25 12.28 5.97
C GLY A 7 -50.88 11.76 6.40
N ALA A 8 -50.30 12.27 7.49
CA ALA A 8 -49.03 11.81 8.03
C ALA A 8 -49.10 10.34 8.49
N ILE A 9 -50.18 9.92 9.15
CA ILE A 9 -50.38 8.53 9.59
C ILE A 9 -50.48 7.58 8.40
N VAL A 10 -51.24 7.94 7.35
CA VAL A 10 -51.34 7.14 6.12
C VAL A 10 -49.98 7.03 5.42
N LEU A 11 -49.24 8.14 5.34
CA LEU A 11 -47.91 8.17 4.75
C LEU A 11 -46.93 7.28 5.55
N CYS A 12 -46.92 7.41 6.88
CA CYS A 12 -46.11 6.57 7.77
C CYS A 12 -46.48 5.08 7.65
N GLY A 13 -47.78 4.76 7.62
CA GLY A 13 -48.27 3.40 7.41
C GLY A 13 -47.83 2.83 6.06
N TYR A 14 -47.92 3.62 4.99
CA TYR A 14 -47.44 3.25 3.67
C TYR A 14 -45.93 2.96 3.67
N PHE A 15 -45.10 3.81 4.30
CA PHE A 15 -43.66 3.59 4.39
C PHE A 15 -43.29 2.33 5.19
N VAL A 16 -43.96 2.10 6.32
CA VAL A 16 -43.73 0.91 7.16
C VAL A 16 -44.12 -0.36 6.40
N ILE A 17 -45.31 -0.38 5.79
CA ILE A 17 -45.80 -1.54 5.03
C ILE A 17 -44.88 -1.79 3.82
N SER A 18 -44.52 -0.75 3.07
CA SER A 18 -43.64 -0.87 1.91
C SER A 18 -42.25 -1.40 2.30
N GLY A 19 -41.69 -0.97 3.44
CA GLY A 19 -40.40 -1.46 3.91
C GLY A 19 -40.42 -2.91 4.41
N LEU A 20 -41.52 -3.33 5.05
CA LEU A 20 -41.69 -4.71 5.56
C LEU A 20 -42.04 -5.71 4.46
N LEU A 21 -42.84 -5.31 3.47
CA LEU A 21 -43.26 -6.16 2.36
C LEU A 21 -42.35 -6.04 1.14
N SER A 22 -41.31 -5.21 1.20
CA SER A 22 -40.33 -5.07 0.11
C SER A 22 -39.66 -6.41 -0.18
N PRO A 23 -39.48 -6.80 -1.45
CA PRO A 23 -38.68 -7.97 -1.83
C PRO A 23 -37.23 -7.88 -1.31
N LEU A 24 -36.73 -6.67 -1.07
CA LEU A 24 -35.39 -6.44 -0.53
C LEU A 24 -35.31 -6.61 1.00
N SER A 25 -36.43 -6.84 1.70
CA SER A 25 -36.49 -6.98 3.16
C SER A 25 -35.75 -8.22 3.69
N THR A 26 -35.59 -9.25 2.83
CA THR A 26 -34.87 -10.51 3.08
C THR A 26 -33.35 -10.35 2.99
N ILE A 27 -32.87 -9.31 2.30
CA ILE A 27 -31.45 -9.05 2.16
C ILE A 27 -30.87 -8.58 3.52
N PRO A 28 -29.71 -9.11 3.97
CA PRO A 28 -29.06 -8.67 5.20
C PRO A 28 -28.73 -7.18 5.21
N GLY A 29 -28.79 -6.55 6.38
CA GLY A 29 -28.43 -5.14 6.56
C GLY A 29 -29.15 -4.52 7.75
N PRO A 30 -28.76 -3.29 8.17
CA PRO A 30 -29.37 -2.65 9.32
C PRO A 30 -30.89 -2.50 9.16
N TRP A 31 -31.65 -2.64 10.24
CA TRP A 31 -33.12 -2.65 10.17
C TRP A 31 -33.70 -1.36 9.57
N TYR A 32 -33.07 -0.21 9.82
CA TYR A 32 -33.51 1.09 9.33
C TYR A 32 -33.35 1.25 7.81
N THR A 33 -32.46 0.48 7.17
CA THR A 33 -32.29 0.54 5.71
C THR A 33 -33.48 -0.04 4.95
N ARG A 34 -34.42 -0.70 5.64
CA ARG A 34 -35.72 -1.09 5.06
C ARG A 34 -36.63 0.11 4.79
N PHE A 35 -36.44 1.20 5.53
CA PHE A 35 -37.40 2.30 5.58
C PHE A 35 -36.83 3.62 5.05
N THR A 36 -35.51 3.82 5.12
CA THR A 36 -34.91 5.11 4.77
C THR A 36 -33.55 5.00 4.09
N SER A 37 -33.31 5.90 3.13
CA SER A 37 -32.00 6.12 2.51
C SER A 37 -31.19 7.22 3.23
N LEU A 38 -31.75 7.88 4.25
CA LEU A 38 -31.13 9.06 4.87
C LEU A 38 -29.76 8.75 5.47
N TRP A 39 -29.59 7.55 6.06
CA TRP A 39 -28.31 7.15 6.64
C TRP A 39 -27.20 7.07 5.60
N ILE A 40 -27.41 6.37 4.48
CA ILE A 40 -26.35 6.22 3.47
C ILE A 40 -26.04 7.56 2.78
N LYS A 41 -27.05 8.41 2.56
CA LYS A 41 -26.88 9.78 2.07
C LYS A 41 -26.05 10.62 3.04
N TYR A 42 -26.31 10.51 4.35
CA TYR A 42 -25.50 11.16 5.37
C TYR A 42 -24.03 10.70 5.33
N GLN A 43 -23.78 9.39 5.18
CA GLN A 43 -22.41 8.89 5.04
C GLN A 43 -21.70 9.43 3.80
N GLU A 44 -22.43 9.66 2.71
CA GLU A 44 -21.89 10.26 1.50
C GLU A 44 -21.58 11.76 1.69
N PHE A 45 -22.48 12.51 2.32
CA PHE A 45 -22.26 13.92 2.67
C PHE A 45 -21.11 14.13 3.66
N THR A 46 -20.77 13.14 4.48
CA THR A 46 -19.64 13.21 5.43
C THR A 46 -18.38 12.51 4.93
N ALA A 47 -18.33 12.08 3.66
CA ALA A 47 -17.18 11.38 3.07
C ALA A 47 -16.79 10.08 3.80
N ASN A 48 -17.78 9.35 4.34
CA ASN A 48 -17.62 8.09 5.06
C ASN A 48 -18.34 6.91 4.37
N ARG A 49 -18.87 7.10 3.16
CA ARG A 49 -19.67 6.09 2.45
C ARG A 49 -18.90 4.78 2.25
N ARG A 50 -17.65 4.85 1.75
CA ARG A 50 -16.81 3.67 1.49
C ARG A 50 -16.61 2.83 2.74
N GLU A 51 -16.14 3.48 3.81
CA GLU A 51 -15.80 2.84 5.07
C GLU A 51 -17.05 2.25 5.73
N SER A 52 -18.18 2.97 5.66
CA SER A 52 -19.47 2.51 6.19
C SER A 52 -19.98 1.27 5.46
N ILE A 53 -19.97 1.26 4.13
CA ILE A 53 -20.39 0.09 3.32
C ILE A 53 -19.46 -1.09 3.61
N HIS A 54 -18.14 -0.87 3.67
CA HIS A 54 -17.19 -1.92 3.98
C HIS A 54 -17.43 -2.54 5.36
N ARG A 55 -17.69 -1.71 6.37
CA ARG A 55 -18.06 -2.16 7.72
C ARG A 55 -19.32 -3.01 7.70
N LEU A 56 -20.33 -2.63 6.93
CA LEU A 56 -21.52 -3.45 6.80
C LEU A 56 -21.22 -4.80 6.16
N HIS A 57 -20.37 -4.87 5.14
CA HIS A 57 -19.96 -6.16 4.56
C HIS A 57 -19.21 -7.05 5.57
N LYS A 58 -18.38 -6.46 6.44
CA LYS A 58 -17.73 -7.21 7.54
C LYS A 58 -18.74 -7.81 8.53
N ILE A 59 -19.90 -7.18 8.72
CA ILE A 59 -20.93 -7.63 9.67
C ILE A 59 -21.93 -8.60 9.03
N TYR A 60 -22.43 -8.26 7.85
CA TYR A 60 -23.57 -8.93 7.20
C TYR A 60 -23.16 -9.87 6.06
N GLY A 61 -21.88 -9.88 5.67
CA GLY A 61 -21.35 -10.73 4.61
C GLY A 61 -21.36 -10.06 3.22
N PRO A 62 -21.30 -10.87 2.14
CA PRO A 62 -21.02 -10.36 0.80
C PRO A 62 -22.18 -9.60 0.13
N VAL A 63 -23.40 -9.64 0.71
CA VAL A 63 -24.60 -8.97 0.19
C VAL A 63 -25.22 -8.12 1.29
N VAL A 64 -25.41 -6.82 1.03
CA VAL A 64 -25.88 -5.86 2.05
C VAL A 64 -26.89 -4.87 1.48
N ARG A 65 -28.04 -4.73 2.14
CA ARG A 65 -29.03 -3.67 1.88
C ARG A 65 -28.58 -2.34 2.50
N LEU A 66 -28.35 -1.34 1.66
CA LEU A 66 -27.92 0.01 2.05
C LEU A 66 -29.09 0.98 2.24
N SER A 67 -30.17 0.78 1.48
CA SER A 67 -31.38 1.60 1.54
C SER A 67 -32.60 0.79 1.05
N PRO A 68 -33.84 1.34 1.10
CA PRO A 68 -35.03 0.61 0.67
C PRO A 68 -35.01 0.17 -0.79
N ASN A 69 -34.15 0.77 -1.61
CA ASN A 69 -33.98 0.50 -3.03
C ASN A 69 -32.49 0.40 -3.44
N GLU A 70 -31.56 0.11 -2.51
CA GLU A 70 -30.13 0.00 -2.81
C GLU A 70 -29.48 -1.21 -2.12
N VAL A 71 -28.70 -1.99 -2.89
CA VAL A 71 -27.98 -3.19 -2.42
C VAL A 71 -26.52 -3.15 -2.89
N SER A 72 -25.60 -3.55 -2.02
CA SER A 72 -24.17 -3.68 -2.32
C SER A 72 -23.73 -5.13 -2.28
N PHE A 73 -22.83 -5.50 -3.20
CA PHE A 73 -22.32 -6.86 -3.39
C PHE A 73 -20.79 -6.87 -3.45
N THR A 74 -20.16 -7.95 -2.99
CA THR A 74 -18.70 -8.16 -3.10
C THR A 74 -18.29 -9.48 -3.76
N SER A 75 -19.25 -10.32 -4.16
CA SER A 75 -18.96 -11.61 -4.78
C SER A 75 -18.50 -11.47 -6.24
N LEU A 76 -17.78 -12.48 -6.73
CA LEU A 76 -17.40 -12.54 -8.13
C LEU A 76 -18.61 -12.67 -9.07
N ASP A 77 -19.66 -13.39 -8.65
CA ASP A 77 -20.82 -13.64 -9.49
C ASP A 77 -21.70 -12.40 -9.63
N ALA A 78 -21.86 -11.61 -8.55
CA ALA A 78 -22.47 -10.29 -8.64
C ALA A 78 -21.68 -9.34 -9.57
N ILE A 79 -20.34 -9.35 -9.50
CA ILE A 79 -19.51 -8.55 -10.42
C ILE A 79 -19.78 -8.95 -11.88
N LYS A 80 -19.82 -10.26 -12.16
CA LYS A 80 -20.11 -10.76 -13.51
C LYS A 80 -21.50 -10.35 -13.98
N GLU A 81 -22.52 -10.53 -13.14
CA GLU A 81 -23.91 -10.23 -13.48
C GLU A 81 -24.12 -8.73 -13.74
N ILE A 82 -23.64 -7.88 -12.83
CA ILE A 82 -23.88 -6.43 -12.87
C ILE A 82 -23.04 -5.76 -13.96
N TYR A 83 -21.77 -6.16 -14.14
CA TYR A 83 -20.81 -5.42 -14.97
C TYR A 83 -20.30 -6.15 -16.21
N ALA A 84 -20.14 -7.49 -16.17
CA ALA A 84 -19.47 -8.23 -17.23
C ALA A 84 -20.43 -8.86 -18.27
N SER A 85 -21.66 -9.19 -17.89
CA SER A 85 -22.57 -9.89 -18.77
C SER A 85 -22.95 -9.00 -19.98
N GLY A 86 -22.62 -9.48 -21.18
CA GLY A 86 -22.66 -8.73 -22.45
C GLY A 86 -24.05 -8.26 -22.91
N GLY A 87 -25.09 -8.45 -22.09
CA GLY A 87 -26.50 -8.13 -22.38
C GLY A 87 -27.30 -7.67 -21.15
N SER A 88 -26.65 -7.40 -20.01
CA SER A 88 -27.29 -7.31 -18.69
C SER A 88 -28.53 -6.42 -18.62
N GLY A 89 -28.50 -5.27 -19.32
CA GLY A 89 -29.51 -4.22 -19.25
C GLY A 89 -29.31 -3.25 -18.08
N TYR A 90 -28.18 -3.36 -17.37
CA TYR A 90 -27.90 -2.56 -16.18
C TYR A 90 -27.33 -1.19 -16.56
N ASP A 91 -28.22 -0.20 -16.61
CA ASP A 91 -27.84 1.19 -16.91
C ASP A 91 -27.24 1.90 -15.70
N LYS A 92 -26.47 2.96 -15.96
CA LYS A 92 -25.87 3.79 -14.92
C LYS A 92 -26.99 4.65 -14.32
N THR A 93 -26.92 4.89 -13.01
CA THR A 93 -27.89 5.77 -12.35
C THR A 93 -27.57 7.23 -12.64
N GLU A 94 -28.52 8.11 -12.37
CA GLU A 94 -28.38 9.56 -12.44
C GLU A 94 -27.26 10.13 -11.55
N TYR A 95 -26.70 9.34 -10.64
CA TYR A 95 -25.46 9.67 -9.91
C TYR A 95 -24.33 10.11 -10.86
N TYR A 96 -24.24 9.51 -12.05
CA TYR A 96 -23.20 9.84 -13.02
C TYR A 96 -23.37 11.24 -13.66
N ASP A 97 -24.52 11.91 -13.47
CA ASP A 97 -24.71 13.30 -13.91
C ASP A 97 -23.87 14.30 -13.10
N LEU A 98 -23.35 13.90 -11.92
CA LEU A 98 -22.36 14.67 -11.15
C LEU A 98 -21.07 14.96 -11.92
N PHE A 99 -20.79 14.20 -12.98
CA PHE A 99 -19.53 14.24 -13.73
C PHE A 99 -19.66 14.88 -15.12
N ARG A 100 -20.76 15.59 -15.39
CA ARG A 100 -20.93 16.35 -16.64
C ARG A 100 -19.88 17.46 -16.75
N GLN A 101 -19.28 17.59 -17.93
CA GLN A 101 -18.32 18.64 -18.23
C GLN A 101 -18.98 19.68 -19.12
N PHE A 102 -18.83 20.97 -18.79
CA PHE A 102 -19.55 22.06 -19.49
C PHE A 102 -21.06 21.83 -19.58
N LYS A 103 -21.66 21.15 -18.59
CA LYS A 103 -23.06 20.70 -18.55
C LYS A 103 -23.43 19.68 -19.66
N ILE A 104 -22.45 19.17 -20.40
CA ILE A 104 -22.58 18.15 -21.44
C ILE A 104 -22.26 16.76 -20.86
N LYS A 105 -23.01 15.74 -21.30
CA LYS A 105 -22.71 14.34 -20.99
C LYS A 105 -21.53 13.85 -21.85
N THR A 106 -20.53 13.34 -21.18
CA THR A 106 -19.34 12.67 -21.72
C THR A 106 -19.56 11.16 -21.76
N MET A 107 -18.67 10.41 -22.40
CA MET A 107 -18.72 8.95 -22.41
C MET A 107 -18.87 8.37 -20.99
N PHE A 108 -18.17 8.95 -20.02
CA PHE A 108 -18.25 8.54 -18.62
C PHE A 108 -19.63 8.79 -17.99
N SER A 109 -20.28 9.92 -18.28
CA SER A 109 -21.56 10.32 -17.68
C SER A 109 -22.81 9.89 -18.47
N ILE A 110 -22.65 9.30 -19.66
CA ILE A 110 -23.77 8.70 -20.41
C ILE A 110 -24.35 7.51 -19.64
N LEU A 111 -25.67 7.54 -19.44
CA LEU A 111 -26.39 6.59 -18.58
C LEU A 111 -26.75 5.28 -19.29
N LEU A 112 -27.18 5.37 -20.55
CA LEU A 112 -27.68 4.25 -21.35
C LEU A 112 -26.54 3.48 -22.03
N LYS A 113 -26.61 2.15 -22.00
CA LYS A 113 -25.55 1.26 -22.51
C LYS A 113 -25.21 1.53 -23.99
N ASP A 114 -26.23 1.66 -24.82
CA ASP A 114 -26.06 1.75 -26.27
C ASP A 114 -25.45 3.08 -26.70
N GLU A 115 -25.89 4.18 -26.09
CA GLU A 115 -25.31 5.51 -26.28
C GLU A 115 -23.84 5.55 -25.83
N HIS A 116 -23.55 4.97 -24.65
CA HIS A 116 -22.19 4.87 -24.13
C HIS A 116 -21.29 4.07 -25.08
N SER A 117 -21.77 2.91 -25.57
CA SER A 117 -21.03 2.07 -26.51
C SER A 117 -20.76 2.79 -27.84
N LYS A 118 -21.76 3.50 -28.38
CA LYS A 118 -21.57 4.35 -29.57
C LYS A 118 -20.52 5.44 -29.33
N ARG A 119 -20.59 6.17 -28.21
CA ARG A 119 -19.64 7.22 -27.86
C ARG A 119 -18.22 6.67 -27.69
N LYS A 120 -18.04 5.61 -26.90
CA LYS A 120 -16.74 4.96 -26.66
C LYS A 120 -16.07 4.49 -27.95
N ARG A 121 -16.83 3.95 -28.90
CA ARG A 121 -16.30 3.47 -30.19
C ARG A 121 -15.62 4.55 -31.03
N ILE A 122 -15.97 5.83 -30.83
CA ILE A 122 -15.38 6.95 -31.58
C ILE A 122 -13.88 7.05 -31.33
N PHE A 123 -13.41 6.80 -30.10
CA PHE A 123 -12.03 7.05 -29.69
C PHE A 123 -11.35 5.87 -28.97
N ALA A 124 -12.02 4.73 -28.84
CA ALA A 124 -11.44 3.54 -28.20
C ALA A 124 -10.13 3.07 -28.86
N ASP A 125 -9.95 3.31 -30.16
CA ASP A 125 -8.70 2.98 -30.85
C ASP A 125 -7.50 3.71 -30.24
N ARG A 126 -7.66 4.97 -29.83
CA ARG A 126 -6.57 5.77 -29.24
C ARG A 126 -6.05 5.17 -27.93
N TYR A 127 -6.94 4.52 -27.17
CA TYR A 127 -6.62 3.85 -25.91
C TYR A 127 -6.23 2.38 -26.07
N ALA A 128 -6.18 1.85 -27.30
CA ALA A 128 -5.68 0.50 -27.55
C ALA A 128 -4.17 0.45 -27.24
N MET A 129 -3.72 -0.64 -26.61
CA MET A 129 -2.30 -0.83 -26.24
C MET A 129 -1.38 -0.65 -27.45
N THR A 130 -1.78 -1.14 -28.63
CA THR A 130 -1.03 -1.00 -29.89
C THR A 130 -0.80 0.44 -30.35
N ASN A 131 -1.64 1.40 -29.93
CA ASN A 131 -1.46 2.81 -30.24
C ASN A 131 -0.68 3.54 -29.16
N ILE A 132 -0.85 3.16 -27.89
CA ILE A 132 -0.10 3.74 -26.76
C ILE A 132 1.38 3.33 -26.84
N MET A 133 1.67 2.08 -27.20
CA MET A 133 3.04 1.55 -27.29
C MET A 133 3.82 2.03 -28.53
N LYS A 134 3.28 2.97 -29.31
CA LYS A 134 4.01 3.58 -30.44
C LYS A 134 5.14 4.46 -29.93
N GLU A 135 6.18 4.59 -30.75
CA GLU A 135 7.40 5.33 -30.43
C GLU A 135 7.15 6.74 -29.89
N LYS A 136 6.34 7.56 -30.59
CA LYS A 136 6.08 8.95 -30.20
C LYS A 136 5.41 9.08 -28.82
N PRO A 137 4.24 8.47 -28.54
CA PRO A 137 3.67 8.50 -27.19
C PRO A 137 4.62 7.97 -26.11
N MET A 138 5.29 6.84 -26.37
CA MET A 138 6.22 6.23 -25.41
C MET A 138 7.40 7.14 -25.09
N ALA A 139 7.96 7.83 -26.09
CA ALA A 139 9.08 8.75 -25.91
C ALA A 139 8.70 9.90 -24.96
N VAL A 140 7.48 10.43 -25.05
CA VAL A 140 7.04 11.52 -24.17
C VAL A 140 6.72 11.02 -22.76
N ILE A 141 6.09 9.85 -22.60
CA ILE A 141 5.87 9.26 -21.27
C ILE A 141 7.22 9.02 -20.57
N HIS A 142 8.22 8.51 -21.29
CA HIS A 142 9.58 8.33 -20.80
C HIS A 142 10.27 9.66 -20.46
N GLU A 143 10.14 10.69 -21.30
CA GLU A 143 10.67 12.05 -21.05
C GLU A 143 10.07 12.65 -19.76
N ARG A 144 8.77 12.52 -19.55
CA ARG A 144 8.10 13.00 -18.33
C ARG A 144 8.53 12.21 -17.10
N ALA A 145 8.71 10.90 -17.22
CA ALA A 145 9.21 10.06 -16.12
C ALA A 145 10.66 10.43 -15.75
N THR A 146 11.51 10.66 -16.75
CA THR A 146 12.89 11.15 -16.54
C THR A 146 12.89 12.52 -15.87
N THR A 147 12.01 13.43 -16.31
CA THR A 147 11.86 14.76 -15.71
C THR A 147 11.44 14.67 -14.25
N PHE A 148 10.47 13.83 -13.92
CA PHE A 148 10.05 13.57 -12.54
C PHE A 148 11.24 13.09 -11.68
N VAL A 149 12.02 12.13 -12.18
CA VAL A 149 13.20 11.61 -11.48
C VAL A 149 14.23 12.74 -11.27
N SER A 150 14.49 13.57 -12.28
CA SER A 150 15.40 14.73 -12.16
C SER A 150 14.98 15.64 -11.01
N LYS A 151 13.68 15.98 -10.91
CA LYS A 151 13.14 16.80 -9.81
C LYS A 151 13.33 16.17 -8.44
N CYS A 152 13.17 14.85 -8.34
CA CYS A 152 13.38 14.13 -7.09
C CYS A 152 14.86 14.12 -6.67
N VAL A 153 15.79 14.00 -7.63
CA VAL A 153 17.23 13.90 -7.37
C VAL A 153 17.90 15.27 -7.18
N GLU A 154 17.44 16.31 -7.89
CA GLU A 154 17.94 17.69 -7.74
C GLU A 154 17.78 18.24 -6.32
N ALA A 155 16.80 17.74 -5.57
CA ALA A 155 16.64 18.07 -4.16
C ALA A 155 17.75 17.48 -3.26
N GLY A 156 18.54 16.54 -3.77
CA GLY A 156 19.66 15.90 -3.08
C GLY A 156 19.21 15.12 -1.85
N GLN A 157 19.75 15.47 -0.69
CA GLN A 157 19.40 14.87 0.61
C GLN A 157 18.16 15.51 1.25
N LYS A 158 17.54 16.52 0.60
CA LYS A 158 16.31 17.13 1.10
C LYS A 158 15.12 16.31 0.66
N SER A 159 14.13 16.18 1.54
CA SER A 159 12.88 15.52 1.20
C SER A 159 12.09 16.31 0.16
N VAL A 160 11.45 15.58 -0.75
CA VAL A 160 10.63 16.15 -1.83
C VAL A 160 9.19 15.72 -1.63
N ASP A 161 8.25 16.65 -1.75
CA ASP A 161 6.84 16.29 -1.80
C ASP A 161 6.48 15.73 -3.17
N VAL A 162 6.59 14.41 -3.29
CA VAL A 162 6.31 13.69 -4.53
C VAL A 162 4.82 13.62 -4.84
N TYR A 163 3.91 13.92 -3.90
CA TYR A 163 2.46 13.96 -4.20
C TYR A 163 2.17 14.94 -5.35
N SER A 164 2.67 16.18 -5.23
CA SER A 164 2.48 17.21 -6.27
C SER A 164 3.14 16.83 -7.59
N LEU A 165 4.37 16.29 -7.54
CA LEU A 165 5.12 15.89 -8.73
C LEU A 165 4.46 14.73 -9.48
N LEU A 166 3.83 13.79 -8.76
CA LEU A 166 3.11 12.67 -9.34
C LEU A 166 1.85 13.14 -10.09
N HIS A 167 1.15 14.13 -9.53
CA HIS A 167 0.01 14.75 -10.21
C HIS A 167 0.44 15.58 -11.42
N CYS A 168 1.59 16.27 -11.35
CA CYS A 168 2.18 16.92 -12.53
C CYS A 168 2.54 15.90 -13.61
N TYR A 169 3.20 14.80 -13.24
CA TYR A 169 3.55 13.72 -14.17
C TYR A 169 2.31 13.15 -14.87
N ALA A 170 1.26 12.81 -14.12
CA ALA A 170 0.01 12.30 -14.66
C ALA A 170 -0.69 13.32 -15.57
N LEU A 171 -0.75 14.59 -15.16
CA LEU A 171 -1.34 15.67 -15.96
C LEU A 171 -0.60 15.88 -17.29
N ASP A 172 0.73 15.92 -17.24
CA ASP A 172 1.56 16.14 -18.42
C ASP A 172 1.41 14.98 -19.42
N CYS A 173 1.35 13.73 -18.92
CA CYS A 173 1.13 12.56 -19.78
C CYS A 173 -0.26 12.57 -20.43
N VAL A 174 -1.34 12.77 -19.64
CA VAL A 174 -2.70 12.73 -20.19
C VAL A 174 -2.97 13.90 -21.14
N THR A 175 -2.50 15.11 -20.83
CA THR A 175 -2.71 16.27 -21.70
C THR A 175 -1.90 16.18 -22.98
N HIS A 176 -0.69 15.59 -22.94
CA HIS A 176 0.04 15.27 -24.16
C HIS A 176 -0.72 14.23 -25.01
N PHE A 177 -1.20 13.14 -24.40
CA PHE A 177 -2.02 12.15 -25.10
C PHE A 177 -3.25 12.80 -25.78
N MET A 178 -3.86 13.78 -25.14
CA MET A 178 -5.04 14.45 -25.68
C MET A 178 -4.72 15.47 -26.77
N PHE A 179 -3.71 16.30 -26.57
CA PHE A 179 -3.52 17.54 -27.31
C PHE A 179 -2.15 17.66 -27.99
N SER A 180 -1.40 16.57 -28.16
CA SER A 180 -0.08 16.60 -28.80
C SER A 180 -0.10 17.41 -30.11
N PRO A 181 0.85 18.34 -30.31
CA PRO A 181 2.04 18.60 -29.46
C PRO A 181 1.83 19.53 -28.26
N GLY A 182 0.65 20.15 -28.09
CA GLY A 182 0.38 21.18 -27.07
C GLY A 182 -0.05 20.69 -25.68
N GLY A 183 0.43 19.53 -25.25
CA GLY A 183 0.24 19.06 -23.87
C GLY A 183 0.95 19.94 -22.84
N LEU A 184 0.50 19.89 -21.58
CA LEU A 184 1.09 20.63 -20.47
C LEU A 184 2.48 20.07 -20.07
N ARG A 185 3.26 20.90 -19.39
CA ARG A 185 4.58 20.60 -18.82
C ARG A 185 4.68 21.10 -17.37
N SER A 186 3.66 20.80 -16.57
CA SER A 186 3.51 21.21 -15.17
C SER A 186 4.64 20.78 -14.23
N LEU A 187 5.48 19.81 -14.64
CA LEU A 187 6.73 19.51 -13.92
C LEU A 187 7.77 20.65 -13.99
N ASN A 188 7.75 21.46 -15.04
CA ASN A 188 8.78 22.48 -15.32
C ASN A 188 8.23 23.89 -15.55
N VAL A 189 6.94 24.02 -15.86
CA VAL A 189 6.29 25.29 -16.21
C VAL A 189 5.33 25.68 -15.08
N ALA A 190 5.53 26.86 -14.50
CA ALA A 190 4.78 27.31 -13.32
C ALA A 190 3.30 27.56 -13.65
N GLU A 191 2.99 28.10 -14.82
CA GLU A 191 1.62 28.33 -15.28
C GLU A 191 0.83 27.03 -15.43
N ASP A 192 1.51 25.96 -15.88
CA ASP A 192 0.91 24.64 -16.02
C ASP A 192 0.75 23.96 -14.65
N PHE A 193 1.69 24.18 -13.72
CA PHE A 193 1.59 23.74 -12.33
C PHE A 193 0.34 24.30 -11.64
N GLU A 194 -0.01 25.56 -11.93
CA GLU A 194 -1.23 26.18 -11.41
C GLU A 194 -2.51 25.47 -11.88
N ILE A 195 -2.51 24.90 -13.10
CA ILE A 195 -3.63 24.10 -13.61
C ILE A 195 -3.70 22.77 -12.84
N MET A 196 -2.57 22.11 -12.62
CA MET A 196 -2.49 20.90 -11.79
C MET A 196 -3.02 21.17 -10.38
N HIS A 197 -2.61 22.28 -9.77
CA HIS A 197 -3.01 22.65 -8.42
C HIS A 197 -4.54 22.87 -8.31
N GLU A 198 -5.13 23.57 -9.29
CA GLU A 198 -6.58 23.79 -9.37
C GLU A 198 -7.37 22.48 -9.49
N LEU A 199 -6.85 21.49 -10.22
CA LEU A 199 -7.51 20.20 -10.39
C LEU A 199 -7.41 19.33 -9.14
N THR A 200 -6.21 19.24 -8.55
CA THR A 200 -5.87 18.25 -7.52
C THR A 200 -6.34 18.63 -6.10
N TYR A 201 -6.18 19.90 -5.72
CA TYR A 201 -6.34 20.32 -4.32
C TYR A 201 -7.76 20.81 -3.97
N HIS A 202 -8.68 20.88 -4.94
CA HIS A 202 -10.02 21.42 -4.73
C HIS A 202 -11.08 20.35 -4.40
N GLN A 203 -11.79 20.52 -3.28
CA GLN A 203 -12.93 19.67 -2.87
C GLN A 203 -14.24 20.05 -3.62
N SER A 204 -14.21 20.03 -4.95
CA SER A 204 -15.36 20.46 -5.78
C SER A 204 -16.51 19.45 -5.77
N LEU A 205 -16.21 18.16 -5.69
CA LEU A 205 -17.18 17.10 -5.87
C LEU A 205 -18.23 17.04 -4.75
N GLN A 206 -17.84 17.03 -3.47
CA GLN A 206 -18.77 16.92 -2.32
C GLN A 206 -19.86 17.99 -2.35
N LYS A 207 -19.56 19.15 -2.91
CA LYS A 207 -20.51 20.28 -3.05
C LYS A 207 -21.57 20.05 -4.14
N ASN A 208 -21.29 19.19 -5.13
CA ASN A 208 -22.27 18.77 -6.13
C ASN A 208 -23.35 17.83 -5.55
N LEU A 209 -23.12 17.20 -4.39
CA LEU A 209 -24.15 16.35 -3.73
C LEU A 209 -25.40 17.15 -3.34
N LEU A 210 -25.23 18.44 -3.03
CA LEU A 210 -26.36 19.31 -2.70
C LEU A 210 -27.28 19.50 -3.91
N GLU A 211 -26.69 19.81 -5.07
CA GLU A 211 -27.43 19.94 -6.34
C GLU A 211 -28.05 18.61 -6.78
N TYR A 212 -27.37 17.49 -6.51
CA TYR A 212 -27.86 16.15 -6.84
C TYR A 212 -29.06 15.72 -5.99
N TYR A 213 -28.97 15.84 -4.66
CA TYR A 213 -30.04 15.37 -3.77
C TYR A 213 -31.18 16.38 -3.58
N LEU A 214 -30.90 17.68 -3.70
CA LEU A 214 -31.86 18.74 -3.44
C LEU A 214 -31.86 19.80 -4.57
N PRO A 215 -32.07 19.42 -5.85
CA PRO A 215 -31.91 20.33 -6.99
C PRO A 215 -32.83 21.56 -6.92
N SER A 216 -34.05 21.41 -6.39
CA SER A 216 -35.00 22.52 -6.25
C SER A 216 -34.64 23.49 -5.12
N LEU A 217 -33.88 23.03 -4.12
CA LEU A 217 -33.48 23.86 -2.98
C LEU A 217 -32.05 24.41 -3.13
N ALA A 218 -31.20 23.71 -3.89
CA ALA A 218 -29.81 24.07 -4.13
C ALA A 218 -29.60 25.55 -4.48
N PRO A 219 -30.40 26.21 -5.38
CA PRO A 219 -30.19 27.61 -5.75
C PRO A 219 -30.35 28.62 -4.61
N TYR A 220 -31.02 28.23 -3.52
CA TYR A 220 -31.24 29.09 -2.35
C TYR A 220 -30.14 28.96 -1.30
N PHE A 221 -29.23 27.98 -1.45
CA PHE A 221 -28.10 27.83 -0.53
C PHE A 221 -26.99 28.85 -0.83
N PRO A 222 -26.21 29.25 0.20
CA PRO A 222 -25.08 30.15 0.01
C PRO A 222 -24.06 29.65 -1.04
N LYS A 223 -23.51 30.56 -1.85
CA LYS A 223 -22.52 30.26 -2.92
C LYS A 223 -21.32 29.42 -2.47
N PHE A 224 -20.89 29.51 -1.21
CA PHE A 224 -19.77 28.71 -0.71
C PHE A 224 -20.07 27.20 -0.59
N LEU A 225 -21.34 26.81 -0.57
CA LEU A 225 -21.81 25.42 -0.59
C LEU A 225 -21.90 24.83 -2.00
N HIS A 226 -21.78 25.65 -3.05
CA HIS A 226 -21.73 25.17 -4.44
C HIS A 226 -20.31 24.81 -4.86
N ALA A 227 -20.20 23.89 -5.81
CA ALA A 227 -18.91 23.53 -6.39
C ALA A 227 -18.27 24.74 -7.07
N ARG A 228 -16.96 24.92 -6.85
CA ARG A 228 -16.18 25.91 -7.59
C ARG A 228 -15.94 25.41 -9.01
N SER A 229 -16.00 26.31 -9.99
CA SER A 229 -15.48 26.03 -11.32
C SER A 229 -13.95 25.89 -11.27
N ALA A 230 -13.40 25.16 -12.25
CA ALA A 230 -11.96 25.10 -12.51
C ALA A 230 -11.65 25.98 -13.75
N PRO A 231 -11.65 27.33 -13.61
CA PRO A 231 -11.59 28.23 -14.74
C PRO A 231 -10.31 28.08 -15.56
N LYS A 232 -9.14 27.88 -14.94
CA LYS A 232 -7.86 27.74 -15.67
C LYS A 232 -7.88 26.48 -16.52
N ALA A 233 -8.27 25.35 -15.92
CA ALA A 233 -8.34 24.08 -16.61
C ALA A 233 -9.44 24.06 -17.70
N ASN A 234 -10.56 24.72 -17.46
CA ASN A 234 -11.64 24.86 -18.45
C ASN A 234 -11.19 25.69 -19.66
N GLN A 235 -10.53 26.83 -19.40
CA GLN A 235 -10.01 27.70 -20.45
C GLN A 235 -8.96 26.97 -21.29
N TYR A 236 -8.00 26.30 -20.64
CA TYR A 236 -6.98 25.50 -21.33
C TYR A 236 -7.59 24.47 -22.29
N VAL A 237 -8.59 23.69 -21.84
CA VAL A 237 -9.23 22.68 -22.70
C VAL A 237 -9.94 23.33 -23.89
N VAL A 238 -10.69 24.41 -23.66
CA VAL A 238 -11.39 25.12 -24.74
C VAL A 238 -10.38 25.66 -25.77
N ASP A 239 -9.30 26.30 -25.31
CA ASP A 239 -8.26 26.85 -26.18
C ASP A 239 -7.59 25.74 -26.99
N MET A 240 -7.22 24.63 -26.36
CA MET A 240 -6.58 23.50 -27.04
C MET A 240 -7.50 22.83 -28.06
N THR A 241 -8.80 22.73 -27.76
CA THR A 241 -9.76 22.15 -28.70
C THR A 241 -9.95 22.99 -29.96
N SER A 242 -9.70 24.30 -29.88
CA SER A 242 -9.82 25.23 -31.02
C SER A 242 -8.62 25.18 -31.98
N LYS A 243 -7.50 24.55 -31.58
CA LYS A 243 -6.30 24.46 -32.41
C LYS A 243 -6.48 23.45 -33.56
N THR A 244 -5.85 23.76 -34.69
CA THR A 244 -5.88 22.95 -35.93
C THR A 244 -4.64 22.10 -36.14
N GLU A 245 -3.51 22.46 -35.53
CA GLU A 245 -2.25 21.72 -35.61
C GLU A 245 -2.19 20.68 -34.50
N LEU A 246 -2.64 19.46 -34.81
CA LEU A 246 -2.65 18.32 -33.92
C LEU A 246 -1.89 17.16 -34.53
N ASP A 247 -1.15 16.43 -33.71
CA ASP A 247 -0.54 15.20 -34.15
C ASP A 247 -1.60 14.14 -34.42
N SER A 248 -1.37 13.35 -35.47
CA SER A 248 -2.25 12.26 -35.91
C SER A 248 -2.49 11.17 -34.87
N HIS A 249 -1.68 11.12 -33.81
CA HIS A 249 -1.83 10.16 -32.72
C HIS A 249 -2.69 10.69 -31.56
N SER A 250 -2.89 12.01 -31.45
CA SER A 250 -3.60 12.66 -30.34
C SER A 250 -5.09 12.28 -30.29
N LEU A 251 -5.69 12.33 -29.10
CA LEU A 251 -7.13 12.13 -28.94
C LEU A 251 -7.94 13.22 -29.66
N MET A 252 -7.52 14.49 -29.52
CA MET A 252 -8.27 15.62 -30.07
C MET A 252 -8.35 15.55 -31.60
N GLU A 253 -7.28 15.14 -32.28
CA GLU A 253 -7.29 14.93 -33.73
C GLU A 253 -8.39 13.95 -34.13
N LYS A 254 -8.50 12.83 -33.39
CA LYS A 254 -9.55 11.81 -33.63
C LYS A 254 -10.96 12.36 -33.41
N LEU A 255 -11.14 13.21 -32.39
CA LEU A 255 -12.45 13.80 -32.06
C LEU A 255 -12.88 14.88 -33.06
N GLN A 256 -11.95 15.60 -33.68
CA GLN A 256 -12.26 16.62 -34.70
C GLN A 256 -12.62 16.05 -36.07
N ARG A 257 -12.33 14.77 -36.34
CA ARG A 257 -12.65 14.14 -37.62
C ARG A 257 -14.16 14.13 -37.88
N LYS A 258 -14.58 14.33 -39.12
CA LYS A 258 -16.01 14.37 -39.50
C LYS A 258 -16.77 13.10 -39.11
N GLU A 259 -16.09 11.95 -39.11
CA GLU A 259 -16.67 10.65 -38.74
C GLU A 259 -17.03 10.56 -37.24
N SER A 260 -16.49 11.43 -36.39
CA SER A 260 -16.85 11.48 -34.96
C SER A 260 -18.27 11.99 -34.74
N ASN A 261 -18.75 12.87 -35.64
CA ASN A 261 -20.04 13.55 -35.55
C ASN A 261 -20.25 14.27 -34.20
N LEU A 262 -19.18 14.86 -33.65
CA LEU A 262 -19.19 15.63 -32.40
C LEU A 262 -19.06 17.13 -32.68
N GLU A 263 -19.84 17.94 -31.97
CA GLU A 263 -19.62 19.38 -31.91
C GLU A 263 -18.34 19.70 -31.12
N LEU A 264 -17.72 20.85 -31.40
CA LEU A 264 -16.46 21.24 -30.77
C LEU A 264 -16.54 21.23 -29.23
N MET A 265 -17.63 21.76 -28.67
CA MET A 265 -17.84 21.76 -27.22
C MET A 265 -18.10 20.35 -26.64
N GLN A 266 -18.65 19.43 -27.43
CA GLN A 266 -18.78 18.03 -27.01
C GLN A 266 -17.40 17.34 -26.98
N ALA A 267 -16.54 17.62 -27.96
CA ALA A 267 -15.15 17.15 -27.94
C ALA A 267 -14.37 17.76 -26.76
N ALA A 268 -14.54 19.06 -26.50
CA ALA A 268 -13.98 19.72 -25.32
C ALA A 268 -14.44 19.09 -24.00
N ALA A 269 -15.73 18.74 -23.89
CA ALA A 269 -16.26 18.05 -22.73
C ALA A 269 -15.61 16.67 -22.52
N GLU A 270 -15.44 15.87 -23.58
CA GLU A 270 -14.73 14.58 -23.50
C GLU A 270 -13.27 14.76 -23.06
N CYS A 271 -12.54 15.72 -23.64
CA CYS A 271 -11.16 16.00 -23.24
C CYS A 271 -11.07 16.48 -21.78
N LYS A 272 -12.01 17.31 -21.31
CA LYS A 272 -12.04 17.76 -19.91
C LYS A 272 -12.26 16.59 -18.94
N ASP A 273 -13.15 15.66 -19.30
CA ASP A 273 -13.43 14.45 -18.52
C ASP A 273 -12.22 13.53 -18.46
N HIS A 274 -11.58 13.29 -19.61
CA HIS A 274 -10.37 12.48 -19.68
C HIS A 274 -9.18 13.11 -18.95
N MET A 275 -9.04 14.44 -19.00
CA MET A 275 -8.04 15.19 -18.23
C MET A 275 -8.23 15.01 -16.72
N ALA A 276 -9.47 15.20 -16.24
CA ALA A 276 -9.81 15.06 -14.83
C ALA A 276 -9.68 13.61 -14.34
N ALA A 277 -10.01 12.64 -15.19
CA ALA A 277 -9.84 11.23 -14.87
C ALA A 277 -8.37 10.81 -14.83
N GLY A 278 -7.53 11.32 -15.74
CA GLY A 278 -6.13 10.90 -15.88
C GLY A 278 -5.17 11.50 -14.85
N ILE A 279 -5.50 12.65 -14.27
CA ILE A 279 -4.65 13.31 -13.26
C ILE A 279 -4.73 12.61 -11.89
N ASP A 280 -5.85 12.72 -11.18
CA ASP A 280 -5.97 12.26 -9.79
C ASP A 280 -5.83 10.73 -9.73
N THR A 281 -6.39 9.98 -10.68
CA THR A 281 -6.37 8.51 -10.57
C THR A 281 -4.97 7.92 -10.72
N THR A 282 -4.19 8.37 -11.71
CA THR A 282 -2.81 7.91 -11.89
C THR A 282 -1.90 8.51 -10.82
N GLY A 283 -2.07 9.81 -10.50
CA GLY A 283 -1.30 10.53 -9.47
C GLY A 283 -1.45 9.91 -8.08
N ASP A 284 -2.68 9.73 -7.60
CA ASP A 284 -2.96 9.08 -6.31
C ASP A 284 -2.54 7.61 -6.30
N GLY A 285 -2.81 6.87 -7.38
CA GLY A 285 -2.41 5.47 -7.52
C GLY A 285 -0.90 5.28 -7.39
N LEU A 286 -0.12 6.12 -8.07
CA LEU A 286 1.34 6.14 -7.94
C LEU A 286 1.79 6.59 -6.55
N CYS A 287 1.08 7.56 -5.95
CA CYS A 287 1.44 8.09 -4.64
C CYS A 287 1.34 7.00 -3.57
N PHE A 288 0.20 6.30 -3.50
CA PHE A 288 0.04 5.17 -2.58
C PHE A 288 1.03 4.05 -2.87
N LEU A 289 1.24 3.70 -4.14
CA LEU A 289 2.20 2.65 -4.53
C LEU A 289 3.62 2.98 -4.07
N MET A 290 4.10 4.19 -4.37
CA MET A 290 5.45 4.61 -3.99
C MET A 290 5.59 4.82 -2.48
N TRP A 291 4.51 5.19 -1.78
CA TRP A 291 4.50 5.25 -0.32
C TRP A 291 4.61 3.85 0.30
N GLU A 292 3.84 2.88 -0.21
CA GLU A 292 3.91 1.47 0.22
C GLU A 292 5.33 0.93 0.01
N LEU A 293 5.91 1.11 -1.19
CA LEU A 293 7.26 0.64 -1.46
C LEU A 293 8.31 1.29 -0.56
N SER A 294 8.13 2.55 -0.17
CA SER A 294 9.05 3.28 0.71
C SER A 294 8.91 2.93 2.20
N GLN A 295 7.91 2.14 2.60
CA GLN A 295 7.81 1.68 3.98
C GLN A 295 8.99 0.75 4.32
N PRO A 296 9.56 0.84 5.54
CA PRO A 296 10.64 -0.05 5.97
C PRO A 296 10.34 -1.54 5.74
N LEU A 297 9.12 -1.97 6.08
CA LEU A 297 8.62 -3.33 5.88
C LEU A 297 8.63 -3.82 4.42
N ASN A 298 8.52 -2.89 3.48
CA ASN A 298 8.29 -3.18 2.06
C ASN A 298 9.55 -2.92 1.20
N LEU A 299 10.67 -2.51 1.81
CA LEU A 299 11.93 -2.26 1.10
C LEU A 299 12.42 -3.50 0.33
N CYS A 300 12.14 -4.71 0.83
CA CYS A 300 12.45 -5.96 0.14
C CYS A 300 11.77 -6.06 -1.24
N PHE A 301 10.61 -5.42 -1.44
CA PHE A 301 9.92 -5.38 -2.72
C PHE A 301 10.62 -4.43 -3.70
N GLN A 302 11.22 -3.34 -3.23
CA GLN A 302 12.10 -2.51 -4.07
C GLN A 302 13.32 -3.28 -4.55
N ASP A 303 13.87 -4.16 -3.71
CA ASP A 303 15.02 -4.99 -4.07
C ASP A 303 14.66 -6.07 -5.09
N LYS A 304 13.47 -6.65 -4.99
CA LYS A 304 12.95 -7.58 -6.02
C LYS A 304 12.71 -6.87 -7.36
N LEU A 305 12.10 -5.68 -7.35
CA LEU A 305 11.96 -4.84 -8.55
C LEU A 305 13.31 -4.54 -9.19
N TYR A 306 14.29 -4.14 -8.38
CA TYR A 306 15.64 -3.87 -8.85
C TYR A 306 16.26 -5.09 -9.52
N LYS A 307 16.20 -6.26 -8.87
CA LYS A 307 16.72 -7.51 -9.41
C LYS A 307 16.06 -7.86 -10.74
N GLU A 308 14.75 -7.70 -10.86
CA GLU A 308 14.03 -7.90 -12.12
C GLU A 308 14.54 -6.95 -13.22
N PHE A 309 14.70 -5.66 -12.92
CA PHE A 309 15.20 -4.69 -13.90
C PHE A 309 16.68 -4.91 -14.27
N SER A 310 17.53 -5.27 -13.32
CA SER A 310 18.95 -5.51 -13.55
C SER A 310 19.24 -6.81 -14.31
N ALA A 311 18.36 -7.81 -14.18
CA ALA A 311 18.49 -9.07 -14.91
C ALA A 311 17.97 -8.98 -16.36
N ALA A 312 17.16 -7.97 -16.67
CA ALA A 312 16.58 -7.80 -18.00
C ALA A 312 17.56 -7.14 -18.99
N PRO A 313 17.47 -7.48 -20.29
CA PRO A 313 18.17 -6.73 -21.35
C PRO A 313 17.82 -5.24 -21.32
N ALA A 314 18.75 -4.38 -21.76
CA ALA A 314 18.54 -2.93 -21.75
C ALA A 314 17.31 -2.49 -22.58
N ASP A 315 17.02 -3.21 -23.66
CA ASP A 315 15.90 -3.01 -24.58
C ASP A 315 14.64 -3.84 -24.23
N ALA A 316 14.61 -4.47 -23.05
CA ALA A 316 13.47 -5.29 -22.62
C ALA A 316 12.15 -4.49 -22.68
N PRO A 317 11.11 -5.04 -23.34
CA PRO A 317 9.81 -4.38 -23.44
C PRO A 317 9.22 -4.09 -22.06
N LEU A 318 8.56 -2.94 -21.91
CA LEU A 318 7.95 -2.53 -20.63
C LEU A 318 6.91 -3.53 -20.11
N ASP A 319 6.27 -4.29 -21.00
CA ASP A 319 5.27 -5.31 -20.65
C ASP A 319 5.87 -6.68 -20.29
N SER A 320 7.20 -6.83 -20.28
CA SER A 320 7.86 -8.08 -19.93
C SER A 320 8.13 -8.27 -18.43
N TYR A 321 8.00 -7.21 -17.63
CA TYR A 321 8.30 -7.21 -16.20
C TYR A 321 7.15 -7.77 -15.35
N VAL A 322 7.26 -9.03 -14.95
CA VAL A 322 6.22 -9.80 -14.25
C VAL A 322 6.05 -9.32 -12.81
N TYR A 323 7.15 -9.04 -12.11
CA TYR A 323 7.12 -8.56 -10.72
C TYR A 323 6.65 -7.12 -10.63
N LEU A 324 7.02 -6.26 -11.58
CA LEU A 324 6.43 -4.92 -11.74
C LEU A 324 4.91 -4.98 -11.90
N ASP A 325 4.39 -5.90 -12.71
CA ASP A 325 2.95 -6.12 -12.84
C ASP A 325 2.30 -6.54 -11.52
N ALA A 326 2.95 -7.42 -10.75
CA ALA A 326 2.50 -7.84 -9.43
C ALA A 326 2.44 -6.66 -8.43
N VAL A 327 3.47 -5.81 -8.42
CA VAL A 327 3.53 -4.61 -7.56
C VAL A 327 2.42 -3.63 -7.89
N ILE A 328 2.21 -3.31 -9.17
CA ILE A 328 1.15 -2.38 -9.60
C ILE A 328 -0.23 -2.96 -9.26
N LYS A 329 -0.48 -4.25 -9.53
CA LYS A 329 -1.74 -4.91 -9.17
C LYS A 329 -1.99 -4.86 -7.66
N GLU A 330 -0.98 -5.12 -6.84
CA GLU A 330 -1.16 -5.09 -5.40
C GLU A 330 -1.44 -3.68 -4.88
N ALA A 331 -0.75 -2.67 -5.40
CA ALA A 331 -1.00 -1.28 -5.02
C ALA A 331 -2.44 -0.86 -5.37
N LEU A 332 -2.89 -1.16 -6.60
CA LEU A 332 -4.25 -0.86 -7.02
C LEU A 332 -5.31 -1.71 -6.30
N ARG A 333 -4.93 -2.86 -5.73
CA ARG A 333 -5.81 -3.66 -4.86
C ARG A 333 -5.95 -3.02 -3.48
N CYS A 334 -4.84 -2.65 -2.85
CA CYS A 334 -4.78 -2.01 -1.55
C CYS A 334 -5.43 -0.62 -1.59
N ALA A 335 -5.01 0.24 -2.50
CA ALA A 335 -5.47 1.61 -2.64
C ALA A 335 -5.99 1.87 -4.07
N PRO A 336 -7.17 1.32 -4.44
CA PRO A 336 -7.78 1.61 -5.73
C PRO A 336 -8.11 3.11 -5.81
N PRO A 337 -7.69 3.85 -6.85
CA PRO A 337 -7.95 5.29 -6.94
C PRO A 337 -9.44 5.66 -6.97
N ILE A 338 -10.28 4.75 -7.48
CA ILE A 338 -11.74 4.82 -7.39
C ILE A 338 -12.21 3.68 -6.48
N PRO A 339 -12.22 3.86 -5.15
CA PRO A 339 -12.53 2.78 -4.21
C PRO A 339 -14.04 2.58 -3.99
N MET A 340 -14.85 3.52 -4.47
CA MET A 340 -16.28 3.69 -4.16
C MET A 340 -17.22 2.82 -5.00
N SER A 341 -18.49 2.81 -4.60
CA SER A 341 -19.57 2.07 -5.28
C SER A 341 -19.75 2.52 -6.74
N LEU A 342 -19.97 1.55 -7.64
CA LEU A 342 -20.26 1.80 -9.06
C LEU A 342 -21.74 1.51 -9.38
N PRO A 343 -22.69 2.41 -9.04
CA PRO A 343 -24.11 2.10 -9.03
C PRO A 343 -24.71 1.83 -10.42
N ARG A 344 -25.61 0.86 -10.49
CA ARG A 344 -26.37 0.48 -11.68
C ARG A 344 -27.83 0.25 -11.32
N TYR A 345 -28.73 0.47 -12.27
CA TYR A 345 -30.11 0.04 -12.16
C TYR A 345 -30.26 -1.42 -12.55
N VAL A 346 -31.00 -2.18 -11.73
CA VAL A 346 -31.49 -3.49 -12.13
C VAL A 346 -32.49 -3.31 -13.27
N PRO A 347 -32.35 -4.06 -14.38
CA PRO A 347 -33.24 -3.96 -15.53
C PRO A 347 -34.71 -4.24 -15.18
N ALA A 348 -35.61 -3.81 -16.06
CA ALA A 348 -37.01 -4.18 -15.98
C ALA A 348 -37.18 -5.72 -15.88
N GLY A 349 -38.12 -6.16 -15.04
CA GLY A 349 -38.36 -7.57 -14.74
C GLY A 349 -37.56 -8.13 -13.56
N GLY A 350 -36.58 -7.39 -13.02
CA GLY A 350 -35.75 -7.85 -11.91
C GLY A 350 -34.70 -8.88 -12.33
N ARG A 351 -33.81 -9.24 -11.40
CA ARG A 351 -32.71 -10.18 -11.61
C ARG A 351 -32.42 -10.97 -10.34
N GLU A 352 -31.97 -12.20 -10.49
CA GLU A 352 -31.38 -12.96 -9.38
C GLU A 352 -29.90 -12.63 -9.28
N ILE A 353 -29.45 -12.17 -8.11
CA ILE A 353 -28.04 -11.85 -7.84
C ILE A 353 -27.68 -12.46 -6.49
N ASP A 354 -26.66 -13.32 -6.46
CA ASP A 354 -26.22 -14.06 -5.26
C ASP A 354 -27.37 -14.79 -4.53
N GLY A 355 -28.33 -15.35 -5.30
CA GLY A 355 -29.49 -16.06 -4.78
C GLY A 355 -30.64 -15.18 -4.28
N TYR A 356 -30.53 -13.85 -4.40
CA TYR A 356 -31.59 -12.90 -4.06
C TYR A 356 -32.31 -12.40 -5.31
N ILE A 357 -33.65 -12.42 -5.28
CA ILE A 357 -34.46 -11.79 -6.32
C ILE A 357 -34.49 -10.28 -6.08
N VAL A 358 -33.78 -9.54 -6.92
CA VAL A 358 -33.68 -8.08 -6.86
C VAL A 358 -34.65 -7.46 -7.87
N PRO A 359 -35.64 -6.65 -7.45
CA PRO A 359 -36.61 -6.04 -8.35
C PRO A 359 -35.98 -5.04 -9.33
N GLY A 360 -36.62 -4.85 -10.48
CA GLY A 360 -36.23 -3.80 -11.44
C GLY A 360 -36.25 -2.41 -10.81
N ASN A 361 -35.40 -1.51 -11.32
CA ASN A 361 -35.14 -0.16 -10.79
C ASN A 361 -34.51 -0.11 -9.39
N THR A 362 -34.12 -1.25 -8.81
CA THR A 362 -33.25 -1.27 -7.62
C THR A 362 -31.85 -0.83 -8.01
N ILE A 363 -31.19 -0.04 -7.16
CA ILE A 363 -29.78 0.32 -7.34
C ILE A 363 -28.93 -0.83 -6.80
N VAL A 364 -28.03 -1.35 -7.63
CA VAL A 364 -27.04 -2.35 -7.21
C VAL A 364 -25.63 -1.86 -7.50
N SER A 365 -24.67 -2.25 -6.67
CA SER A 365 -23.28 -1.86 -6.86
C SER A 365 -22.30 -2.85 -6.25
N CYS A 366 -21.08 -2.87 -6.78
CA CYS A 366 -19.89 -3.32 -6.09
C CYS A 366 -18.96 -2.11 -5.91
N GLN A 367 -18.19 -2.10 -4.82
CA GLN A 367 -17.13 -1.12 -4.60
C GLN A 367 -15.76 -1.82 -4.54
N PRO A 368 -14.76 -1.41 -5.36
CA PRO A 368 -13.46 -2.08 -5.41
C PRO A 368 -12.81 -2.26 -4.04
N TYR A 369 -12.93 -1.27 -3.15
CA TYR A 369 -12.36 -1.33 -1.81
C TYR A 369 -12.83 -2.55 -1.00
N SER A 370 -14.12 -2.89 -1.06
CA SER A 370 -14.68 -4.04 -0.33
C SER A 370 -14.49 -5.36 -1.08
N VAL A 371 -14.63 -5.35 -2.41
CA VAL A 371 -14.37 -6.54 -3.24
C VAL A 371 -12.97 -7.09 -2.97
N HIS A 372 -11.97 -6.21 -2.86
CA HIS A 372 -10.58 -6.61 -2.63
C HIS A 372 -10.24 -7.00 -1.18
N ARG A 373 -11.20 -6.90 -0.25
CA ARG A 373 -10.95 -7.06 1.19
C ARG A 373 -11.85 -8.05 1.92
N ILE A 374 -13.03 -8.34 1.39
CA ILE A 374 -14.01 -9.19 2.09
C ILE A 374 -13.70 -10.68 1.92
N ASN A 375 -13.14 -11.09 0.77
CA ASN A 375 -12.83 -12.49 0.51
C ASN A 375 -11.38 -12.83 0.90
N GLU A 376 -11.15 -13.09 2.18
CA GLU A 376 -9.83 -13.47 2.72
C GLU A 376 -9.30 -14.81 2.17
N SER A 377 -10.18 -15.66 1.65
CA SER A 377 -9.77 -16.91 1.01
C SER A 377 -9.03 -16.66 -0.32
N VAL A 378 -9.35 -15.55 -1.00
CA VAL A 378 -8.70 -15.13 -2.25
C VAL A 378 -7.58 -14.11 -2.00
N PHE A 379 -7.77 -13.22 -1.02
CA PHE A 379 -6.79 -12.24 -0.57
C PHE A 379 -6.50 -12.39 0.93
N PRO A 380 -5.65 -13.34 1.34
CA PRO A 380 -5.23 -13.47 2.74
C PRO A 380 -4.51 -12.21 3.24
N GLU A 381 -4.78 -11.82 4.49
CA GLU A 381 -4.31 -10.55 5.07
C GLU A 381 -4.57 -9.38 4.11
N PRO A 382 -5.83 -9.08 3.77
CA PRO A 382 -6.16 -8.20 2.66
C PRO A 382 -5.73 -6.73 2.88
N ASP A 383 -5.47 -6.32 4.12
CA ASP A 383 -4.98 -4.98 4.41
C ASP A 383 -3.45 -4.85 4.30
N ARG A 384 -2.72 -5.97 4.18
CA ARG A 384 -1.26 -5.99 4.00
C ARG A 384 -0.88 -5.87 2.52
N PHE A 385 0.01 -4.93 2.22
CA PHE A 385 0.65 -4.80 0.91
C PHE A 385 1.64 -5.96 0.70
N ASN A 386 1.31 -6.88 -0.20
CA ASN A 386 2.18 -8.02 -0.54
C ASN A 386 2.09 -8.37 -2.04
N PRO A 387 3.01 -7.88 -2.88
CA PRO A 387 3.04 -8.19 -4.31
C PRO A 387 3.20 -9.69 -4.64
N ASP A 388 3.88 -10.46 -3.80
CA ASP A 388 4.18 -11.88 -4.06
C ASP A 388 2.91 -12.72 -4.20
N ARG A 389 1.77 -12.28 -3.63
CA ARG A 389 0.49 -12.99 -3.76
C ARG A 389 0.03 -13.14 -5.22
N TRP A 390 0.48 -12.27 -6.12
CA TRP A 390 0.14 -12.32 -7.54
C TRP A 390 0.99 -13.33 -8.32
N LEU A 391 2.05 -13.87 -7.71
CA LEU A 391 2.92 -14.89 -8.29
C LEU A 391 2.57 -16.31 -7.83
N VAL A 392 1.73 -16.45 -6.80
CA VAL A 392 1.24 -17.75 -6.33
C VAL A 392 0.23 -18.31 -7.34
N GLU A 393 0.31 -19.60 -7.68
CA GLU A 393 -0.61 -20.23 -8.65
C GLU A 393 -1.98 -20.56 -8.04
N GLU A 394 -2.01 -20.92 -6.75
CA GLU A 394 -3.23 -21.22 -6.01
C GLU A 394 -4.20 -20.03 -6.07
N ARG A 395 -5.43 -20.26 -6.52
CA ARG A 395 -6.47 -19.22 -6.71
C ARG A 395 -6.07 -18.04 -7.60
N ALA A 396 -5.04 -18.17 -8.45
CA ALA A 396 -4.60 -17.09 -9.34
C ALA A 396 -5.72 -16.59 -10.26
N VAL A 397 -6.53 -17.50 -10.81
CA VAL A 397 -7.68 -17.16 -11.67
C VAL A 397 -8.74 -16.37 -10.90
N GLU A 398 -9.04 -16.78 -9.66
CA GLU A 398 -10.01 -16.08 -8.81
C GLU A 398 -9.52 -14.68 -8.43
N ARG A 399 -8.24 -14.54 -8.01
CA ARG A 399 -7.62 -13.25 -7.72
C ARG A 399 -7.71 -12.30 -8.91
N ASN A 400 -7.34 -12.75 -10.10
CA ASN A 400 -7.39 -11.91 -11.31
C ASN A 400 -8.83 -11.54 -11.70
N ARG A 401 -9.81 -12.41 -11.45
CA ARG A 401 -11.23 -12.11 -11.72
C ARG A 401 -11.86 -11.16 -10.69
N LEU A 402 -11.39 -11.18 -9.44
CA LEU A 402 -11.80 -10.24 -8.39
C LEU A 402 -11.05 -8.90 -8.44
N PHE A 403 -9.98 -8.79 -9.23
CA PHE A 403 -9.29 -7.52 -9.44
C PHE A 403 -10.18 -6.53 -10.20
N PHE A 404 -10.76 -5.59 -9.46
CA PHE A 404 -11.85 -4.71 -9.89
C PHE A 404 -11.47 -3.22 -9.87
N SER A 405 -10.18 -2.86 -9.73
CA SER A 405 -9.72 -1.46 -9.70
C SER A 405 -10.02 -0.67 -10.97
N PHE A 406 -10.09 -1.34 -12.12
CA PHE A 406 -10.46 -0.75 -13.41
C PHE A 406 -11.91 -1.03 -13.82
N ALA A 407 -12.73 -1.53 -12.87
CA ALA A 407 -14.01 -2.18 -13.14
C ALA A 407 -13.90 -3.32 -14.19
N THR A 408 -15.02 -3.78 -14.74
CA THR A 408 -15.03 -4.80 -15.80
C THR A 408 -16.15 -4.58 -16.82
N GLY A 409 -16.11 -5.33 -17.91
CA GLY A 409 -17.09 -5.30 -19.00
C GLY A 409 -17.05 -4.05 -19.89
N GLY A 410 -18.11 -3.82 -20.67
CA GLY A 410 -18.15 -2.75 -21.68
C GLY A 410 -17.97 -1.33 -21.13
N ARG A 411 -18.21 -1.15 -19.82
CA ARG A 411 -18.08 0.11 -19.07
C ARG A 411 -16.84 0.16 -18.17
N GLY A 412 -15.92 -0.80 -18.29
CA GLY A 412 -14.62 -0.74 -17.64
C GLY A 412 -13.78 0.45 -18.10
N CYS A 413 -12.79 0.82 -17.30
CA CYS A 413 -11.93 1.98 -17.50
C CYS A 413 -11.33 2.01 -18.91
N THR A 414 -11.63 3.06 -19.67
CA THR A 414 -11.10 3.25 -21.02
C THR A 414 -9.60 3.59 -20.99
N GLY A 415 -9.15 4.32 -19.96
CA GLY A 415 -7.76 4.72 -19.77
C GLY A 415 -6.81 3.65 -19.22
N LYS A 416 -7.29 2.41 -18.98
CA LYS A 416 -6.52 1.35 -18.30
C LYS A 416 -5.11 1.15 -18.88
N ASN A 417 -5.00 1.01 -20.20
CA ASN A 417 -3.71 0.75 -20.83
C ASN A 417 -2.75 1.94 -20.69
N LEU A 418 -3.26 3.16 -20.82
CA LEU A 418 -2.46 4.37 -20.69
C LEU A 418 -1.92 4.51 -19.27
N ALA A 419 -2.80 4.38 -18.26
CA ALA A 419 -2.42 4.43 -16.86
C ALA A 419 -1.39 3.35 -16.49
N LEU A 420 -1.55 2.12 -16.98
CA LEU A 420 -0.57 1.05 -16.71
C LEU A 420 0.79 1.34 -17.35
N VAL A 421 0.84 1.88 -18.57
CA VAL A 421 2.10 2.26 -19.23
C VAL A 421 2.78 3.41 -18.49
N GLU A 422 2.03 4.44 -18.11
CA GLU A 422 2.52 5.57 -17.29
C GLU A 422 3.11 5.05 -15.97
N MET A 423 2.35 4.24 -15.23
CA MET A 423 2.80 3.67 -13.96
C MET A 423 4.06 2.81 -14.12
N LYS A 424 4.07 1.88 -15.08
CA LYS A 424 5.22 1.00 -15.33
C LYS A 424 6.46 1.81 -15.71
N MET A 425 6.31 2.81 -16.58
CA MET A 425 7.44 3.63 -17.03
C MET A 425 8.04 4.37 -15.85
N LEU A 426 7.23 5.06 -15.05
CA LEU A 426 7.73 5.82 -13.91
C LEU A 426 8.44 4.92 -12.89
N LEU A 427 7.85 3.78 -12.55
CA LEU A 427 8.44 2.84 -11.58
C LEU A 427 9.73 2.22 -12.09
N ARG A 428 9.82 1.89 -13.39
CA ARG A 428 11.07 1.46 -14.01
C ARG A 428 12.13 2.54 -13.89
N GLU A 429 11.81 3.78 -14.25
CA GLU A 429 12.76 4.90 -14.20
C GLU A 429 13.29 5.16 -12.78
N VAL A 430 12.42 5.08 -11.77
CA VAL A 430 12.79 5.24 -10.35
C VAL A 430 13.55 4.03 -9.83
N TYR A 431 12.94 2.84 -9.79
CA TYR A 431 13.44 1.72 -9.00
C TYR A 431 14.57 0.92 -9.67
N SER A 432 14.83 1.15 -10.97
CA SER A 432 16.03 0.63 -11.65
C SER A 432 17.33 1.28 -11.18
N ARG A 433 17.28 2.48 -10.61
CA ARG A 433 18.47 3.29 -10.27
C ARG A 433 18.46 3.83 -8.85
N TYR A 434 17.28 4.01 -8.28
CA TYR A 434 17.09 4.69 -7.01
C TYR A 434 16.38 3.80 -6.00
N ARG A 435 16.58 4.15 -4.73
CA ARG A 435 15.82 3.66 -3.59
C ARG A 435 15.05 4.83 -3.01
N THR A 436 13.81 4.60 -2.64
CA THR A 436 12.97 5.61 -1.97
C THR A 436 12.69 5.18 -0.54
N THR A 437 12.67 6.15 0.38
CA THR A 437 12.27 5.96 1.77
C THR A 437 11.35 7.10 2.18
N VAL A 438 10.49 6.86 3.17
CA VAL A 438 9.69 7.94 3.76
C VAL A 438 10.63 8.91 4.46
N ALA A 439 10.50 10.19 4.16
CA ALA A 439 11.33 11.20 4.80
C ALA A 439 10.98 11.33 6.29
N SER A 440 11.97 11.60 7.14
CA SER A 440 11.75 11.78 8.58
C SER A 440 10.87 12.99 8.92
N ASP A 441 10.76 13.96 8.02
CA ASP A 441 9.90 15.15 8.15
C ASP A 441 8.48 14.93 7.57
N MET A 442 8.13 13.72 7.16
CA MET A 442 6.80 13.37 6.68
C MET A 442 5.80 13.31 7.85
N THR A 443 4.94 14.33 7.96
CA THR A 443 3.89 14.42 9.00
C THR A 443 2.47 14.23 8.45
N ALA A 444 2.31 14.22 7.12
CA ALA A 444 1.02 14.12 6.46
C ALA A 444 0.43 12.69 6.57
N SER A 445 -0.89 12.59 6.73
CA SER A 445 -1.56 11.29 6.83
C SER A 445 -1.82 10.68 5.45
N MET A 446 -1.40 9.43 5.27
CA MET A 446 -1.70 8.61 4.09
C MET A 446 -2.99 7.80 4.23
N LYS A 447 -3.88 8.12 5.19
CA LYS A 447 -5.21 7.50 5.21
C LYS A 447 -5.98 7.91 3.94
N LEU A 448 -6.67 6.96 3.31
CA LEU A 448 -7.59 7.23 2.20
C LEU A 448 -8.69 8.23 2.64
N ASP A 449 -8.76 9.35 1.94
CA ASP A 449 -9.76 10.42 2.07
C ASP A 449 -10.67 10.40 0.84
N ASP A 450 -11.98 10.32 1.09
CA ASP A 450 -12.97 10.05 0.05
C ASP A 450 -13.42 11.36 -0.65
N GLN A 451 -13.35 11.38 -1.98
CA GLN A 451 -13.81 12.47 -2.83
C GLN A 451 -14.97 12.03 -3.74
N ILE A 452 -16.11 11.69 -3.14
CA ILE A 452 -17.30 11.12 -3.83
C ILE A 452 -17.03 9.76 -4.47
N ILE A 453 -16.24 9.71 -5.55
CA ILE A 453 -15.94 8.48 -6.30
C ILE A 453 -14.46 8.12 -6.24
N SER A 454 -13.56 9.11 -6.25
CA SER A 454 -12.12 8.92 -6.09
C SER A 454 -11.71 9.01 -4.63
N SER A 455 -10.46 8.63 -4.33
CA SER A 455 -9.85 8.86 -3.02
C SER A 455 -8.39 9.24 -3.17
N ARG A 456 -7.91 10.05 -2.24
CA ARG A 456 -6.54 10.56 -2.18
C ARG A 456 -5.97 10.40 -0.76
N PRO A 457 -4.67 10.63 -0.54
CA PRO A 457 -4.12 10.76 0.80
C PRO A 457 -4.75 11.95 1.54
N LYS A 458 -5.21 11.73 2.78
CA LYS A 458 -5.82 12.77 3.62
C LYS A 458 -4.93 14.01 3.77
N GLY A 459 -3.62 13.82 3.89
CA GLY A 459 -2.65 14.90 4.03
C GLY A 459 -2.28 15.60 2.72
N GLN A 460 -2.67 15.06 1.55
CA GLN A 460 -2.35 15.61 0.21
C GLN A 460 -0.86 15.98 0.05
N SER A 461 0.00 15.20 0.68
CA SER A 461 1.45 15.37 0.67
C SER A 461 2.08 14.01 0.93
N TYR A 462 3.18 13.74 0.25
CA TYR A 462 4.02 12.58 0.50
C TYR A 462 5.47 13.01 0.31
N ARG A 463 6.18 13.19 1.42
CA ARG A 463 7.59 13.56 1.42
C ARG A 463 8.46 12.30 1.42
N ASN A 464 9.28 12.13 0.40
CA ASN A 464 10.21 11.01 0.29
C ASN A 464 11.66 11.49 0.16
N LEU A 465 12.59 10.58 0.46
CA LEU A 465 14.01 10.71 0.14
C LEU A 465 14.33 9.74 -0.99
N THR A 466 14.94 10.28 -2.06
CA THR A 466 15.35 9.50 -3.22
C THR A 466 16.87 9.43 -3.24
N THR A 467 17.43 8.27 -2.93
CA THR A 467 18.87 8.05 -2.91
C THR A 467 19.27 7.20 -4.11
N THR A 468 20.33 7.61 -4.82
CA THR A 468 20.96 6.74 -5.82
C THR A 468 21.36 5.43 -5.16
N LYS A 469 21.06 4.30 -5.79
CA LYS A 469 21.64 3.02 -5.39
C LYS A 469 23.12 3.08 -5.76
N SER A 470 23.96 3.60 -4.87
CA SER A 470 25.40 3.57 -5.07
C SER A 470 25.88 2.14 -4.88
N ASN A 471 26.69 1.64 -5.81
CA ASN A 471 27.51 0.44 -5.64
C ASN A 471 28.67 0.67 -4.63
N ASN A 472 28.54 1.63 -3.72
CA ASN A 472 29.53 1.95 -2.70
C ASN A 472 28.87 2.83 -1.63
N MET A 473 28.58 2.24 -0.46
CA MET A 473 28.31 3.02 0.75
C MET A 473 29.63 3.67 1.19
N ALA A 474 29.72 5.00 1.06
CA ALA A 474 30.77 5.78 1.68
C ALA A 474 30.55 5.84 3.20
N SER A 475 31.64 5.96 3.95
CA SER A 475 31.72 6.11 5.41
C SER A 475 30.77 7.18 5.96
N ILE A 476 30.02 6.83 7.01
CA ILE A 476 29.00 7.66 7.64
C ILE A 476 29.60 8.37 8.88
N LYS A 477 29.15 9.59 9.18
CA LYS A 477 29.58 10.34 10.39
C LYS A 477 28.93 9.76 11.66
N PRO A 478 29.56 9.87 12.86
CA PRO A 478 29.05 9.27 14.10
C PRO A 478 27.61 9.69 14.51
N ASP A 479 27.18 10.90 14.14
CA ASP A 479 25.85 11.45 14.41
C ASP A 479 24.74 10.92 13.49
N GLN A 480 25.11 10.09 12.51
CA GLN A 480 24.22 9.49 11.50
C GLN A 480 24.19 7.96 11.60
N SER A 481 24.78 7.39 12.64
CA SER A 481 24.80 5.95 12.86
C SER A 481 23.40 5.40 13.07
N SER A 482 23.07 4.30 12.37
CA SER A 482 21.84 3.54 12.62
C SER A 482 22.04 2.41 13.62
N CYS A 483 23.26 2.26 14.14
CA CYS A 483 23.58 1.28 15.16
C CYS A 483 22.96 1.69 16.49
N ARG A 484 22.32 0.75 17.19
CA ARG A 484 21.92 0.92 18.58
C ARG A 484 22.49 -0.21 19.41
N PHE A 485 22.98 0.15 20.58
CA PHE A 485 23.53 -0.80 21.54
C PHE A 485 22.87 -0.52 22.88
N SER A 486 22.05 -1.44 23.36
CA SER A 486 21.21 -1.18 24.52
C SER A 486 21.23 -2.35 25.50
N LYS A 487 20.85 -2.07 26.74
CA LYS A 487 20.51 -3.07 27.74
C LYS A 487 19.14 -2.80 28.34
N ARG A 488 18.46 -3.86 28.72
CA ARG A 488 17.31 -3.80 29.63
C ARG A 488 17.83 -3.66 31.06
N ILE A 489 17.38 -2.64 31.75
CA ILE A 489 17.76 -2.32 33.13
C ILE A 489 16.88 -3.10 34.08
N SER A 490 15.56 -3.01 33.91
CA SER A 490 14.59 -3.65 34.77
C SER A 490 13.39 -4.11 33.98
N PHE A 491 12.80 -5.23 34.40
CA PHE A 491 11.59 -5.79 33.83
C PHE A 491 10.55 -5.97 34.93
N ARG A 492 9.27 -5.68 34.63
CA ARG A 492 8.15 -6.09 35.49
C ARG A 492 6.92 -6.49 34.69
N TRP A 493 6.20 -7.45 35.22
CA TRP A 493 4.76 -7.53 34.96
C TRP A 493 4.08 -6.41 35.75
N LEU A 494 3.04 -5.77 35.21
CA LEU A 494 2.33 -4.67 35.92
C LEU A 494 1.77 -5.07 37.30
N THR A 495 1.61 -6.37 37.54
CA THR A 495 1.15 -6.93 38.83
C THR A 495 2.29 -7.25 39.80
N THR A 496 3.55 -7.07 39.44
CA THR A 496 4.72 -7.43 40.27
C THR A 496 5.71 -6.26 40.39
N PRO A 497 6.59 -6.26 41.42
CA PRO A 497 7.72 -5.33 41.48
C PRO A 497 8.67 -5.49 40.29
N ALA A 498 9.44 -4.45 39.98
CA ALA A 498 10.50 -4.50 38.98
C ALA A 498 11.75 -5.19 39.51
N GLU A 499 12.38 -5.98 38.64
CA GLU A 499 13.56 -6.79 38.96
C GLU A 499 14.68 -6.54 37.94
N GLU A 500 15.92 -6.57 38.42
CA GLU A 500 17.15 -6.42 37.63
C GLU A 500 17.98 -7.71 37.69
N THR A 501 17.40 -8.82 37.25
CA THR A 501 17.99 -10.16 37.45
C THR A 501 18.89 -10.63 36.31
N THR A 502 19.01 -9.86 35.23
CA THR A 502 19.64 -10.31 33.98
C THR A 502 20.73 -9.38 33.45
N ASP A 503 21.79 -9.95 32.87
CA ASP A 503 22.73 -9.25 32.00
C ASP A 503 22.19 -9.34 30.57
N THR A 504 21.63 -8.23 30.09
CA THR A 504 21.01 -8.12 28.79
C THR A 504 21.87 -7.28 27.86
N ILE A 505 21.98 -7.73 26.60
CA ILE A 505 22.54 -6.95 25.51
C ILE A 505 21.66 -7.06 24.27
N VAL A 506 21.37 -5.92 23.67
CA VAL A 506 20.64 -5.83 22.41
C VAL A 506 21.46 -5.00 21.44
N MET A 507 21.81 -5.63 20.33
CA MET A 507 22.59 -5.03 19.26
C MET A 507 21.69 -4.87 18.06
N SER A 508 21.49 -3.64 17.59
CA SER A 508 20.78 -3.34 16.35
C SER A 508 21.71 -2.67 15.35
N VAL A 509 21.72 -3.15 14.11
CA VAL A 509 22.40 -2.51 12.97
C VAL A 509 21.35 -2.34 11.88
N LYS A 510 20.99 -1.08 11.57
CA LYS A 510 19.82 -0.75 10.73
C LYS A 510 18.56 -1.41 11.28
N ASP A 511 17.86 -2.19 10.45
CA ASP A 511 16.59 -2.84 10.78
C ASP A 511 16.77 -4.28 11.29
N TRP A 512 17.99 -4.69 11.63
CA TRP A 512 18.28 -6.05 12.14
C TRP A 512 18.83 -5.99 13.55
N TYR A 513 18.43 -6.95 14.38
CA TYR A 513 18.85 -7.01 15.77
C TYR A 513 19.21 -8.43 16.21
N VAL A 514 20.08 -8.49 17.22
CA VAL A 514 20.46 -9.71 17.93
C VAL A 514 20.43 -9.39 19.42
N ASP A 515 19.75 -10.24 20.17
CA ASP A 515 19.37 -10.00 21.56
C ASP A 515 19.70 -11.22 22.42
N LEU A 516 20.43 -10.98 23.50
CA LEU A 516 20.77 -12.00 24.49
C LEU A 516 20.54 -11.48 25.90
N ARG A 517 19.76 -12.24 26.66
CA ARG A 517 19.48 -12.04 28.08
C ARG A 517 19.96 -13.25 28.88
N ILE A 518 20.91 -13.02 29.79
CA ILE A 518 21.47 -14.04 30.67
C ILE A 518 21.03 -13.78 32.10
N GLU A 519 20.51 -14.77 32.81
CA GLU A 519 20.25 -14.68 34.25
C GLU A 519 21.57 -14.52 35.01
N THR A 520 21.68 -13.45 35.81
CA THR A 520 22.91 -13.19 36.59
C THR A 520 23.16 -14.22 37.69
N ALA A 521 22.10 -14.82 38.23
CA ALA A 521 22.20 -15.82 39.30
C ALA A 521 22.65 -17.20 38.80
N THR A 522 22.21 -17.61 37.61
CA THR A 522 22.42 -18.97 37.09
C THR A 522 23.40 -19.03 35.92
N GLY A 523 23.65 -17.91 35.25
CA GLY A 523 24.43 -17.84 34.02
C GLY A 523 23.75 -18.50 32.81
N LYS A 524 22.47 -18.87 32.93
CA LYS A 524 21.69 -19.48 31.85
C LYS A 524 21.05 -18.42 30.97
N ILE A 525 20.71 -18.82 29.74
CA ILE A 525 19.90 -18.00 28.84
C ILE A 525 18.51 -17.87 29.45
N ASP A 526 18.12 -16.65 29.79
CA ASP A 526 16.73 -16.28 30.10
C ASP A 526 15.94 -16.18 28.80
N TRP A 527 16.45 -15.37 27.86
CA TRP A 527 15.85 -15.17 26.55
C TRP A 527 16.93 -14.84 25.51
N ALA A 528 16.84 -15.42 24.32
CA ALA A 528 17.71 -15.05 23.19
C ALA A 528 16.88 -15.00 21.91
N ILE A 529 16.91 -13.86 21.23
CA ILE A 529 16.09 -13.61 20.05
C ILE A 529 16.90 -12.87 18.97
N ALA A 530 16.56 -13.10 17.71
CA ALA A 530 17.12 -12.35 16.60
C ALA A 530 16.15 -12.28 15.42
N GLY A 531 16.23 -11.16 14.69
CA GLY A 531 15.42 -10.92 13.51
C GLY A 531 15.42 -9.46 13.10
N GLN A 532 14.27 -8.98 12.63
CA GLN A 532 14.09 -7.62 12.15
C GLN A 532 13.40 -6.74 13.20
N ARG A 533 13.91 -5.52 13.34
CA ARG A 533 13.33 -4.45 14.14
C ARG A 533 12.57 -3.51 13.21
N ILE A 534 11.25 -3.47 13.36
CA ILE A 534 10.34 -2.74 12.47
C ILE A 534 9.73 -1.57 13.25
N VAL A 535 9.93 -0.34 12.80
CA VAL A 535 9.24 0.82 13.38
C VAL A 535 7.87 0.98 12.72
N GLU A 536 6.78 0.71 13.47
CA GLU A 536 5.40 0.84 13.00
C GLU A 536 4.92 2.29 13.00
N SER A 537 5.36 3.08 13.97
CA SER A 537 4.99 4.47 14.18
C SER A 537 6.11 5.19 14.92
N GLN A 538 6.32 6.48 14.63
CA GLN A 538 7.27 7.33 15.36
C GLN A 538 6.61 8.06 16.54
N GLU A 539 5.30 8.30 16.48
CA GLU A 539 4.56 9.04 17.52
C GLU A 539 3.18 8.40 17.80
N PRO A 540 3.04 7.60 18.88
CA PRO A 540 4.10 7.13 19.76
C PRO A 540 5.06 6.19 19.03
N LEU A 541 6.31 6.08 19.51
CA LEU A 541 7.29 5.16 18.96
C LEU A 541 6.80 3.73 19.21
N ARG A 542 6.38 3.04 18.15
CA ARG A 542 5.94 1.64 18.21
C ARG A 542 6.88 0.80 17.38
N VAL A 543 7.41 -0.25 17.99
CA VAL A 543 8.40 -1.12 17.38
C VAL A 543 7.90 -2.55 17.47
N THR A 544 7.97 -3.24 16.34
CA THR A 544 7.64 -4.66 16.22
C THR A 544 8.92 -5.44 15.94
N PHE A 545 9.15 -6.51 16.70
CA PHE A 545 10.32 -7.37 16.57
C PHE A 545 9.91 -8.70 15.92
N SER A 546 10.59 -9.08 14.84
CA SER A 546 10.36 -10.38 14.19
C SER A 546 11.23 -11.47 14.81
N HIS A 547 10.66 -12.65 15.04
CA HIS A 547 11.31 -13.75 15.73
C HIS A 547 11.78 -14.79 14.71
N GLU A 548 12.92 -14.55 14.04
CA GLU A 548 13.52 -15.56 13.15
C GLU A 548 14.29 -16.63 13.92
N LEU A 549 14.80 -16.25 15.10
CA LEU A 549 15.35 -17.12 16.13
C LEU A 549 14.78 -16.67 17.47
N ASP A 550 14.26 -17.60 18.28
CA ASP A 550 13.67 -17.29 19.59
C ASP A 550 13.77 -18.51 20.52
N SER A 551 14.43 -18.35 21.66
CA SER A 551 14.60 -19.41 22.67
C SER A 551 13.30 -19.85 23.33
N HIS A 552 12.22 -19.05 23.26
CA HIS A 552 10.89 -19.42 23.76
C HIS A 552 9.99 -20.04 22.68
N ASN A 553 10.51 -20.27 21.46
CA ASN A 553 9.78 -20.85 20.34
C ASN A 553 8.55 -20.02 19.90
N ALA A 554 8.55 -18.70 20.12
CA ALA A 554 7.43 -17.82 19.80
C ALA A 554 7.56 -17.20 18.38
N PHE A 555 7.89 -18.02 17.38
CA PHE A 555 8.15 -17.56 15.99
C PHE A 555 6.96 -16.89 15.30
N GLU A 556 5.73 -17.21 15.73
CA GLU A 556 4.47 -16.67 15.17
C GLU A 556 3.94 -15.50 16.00
N THR A 557 4.56 -15.18 17.13
CA THR A 557 4.18 -14.07 17.99
C THR A 557 4.75 -12.78 17.42
N ILE A 558 3.93 -11.73 17.39
CA ILE A 558 4.35 -10.38 17.03
C ILE A 558 4.56 -9.63 18.34
N ASP A 559 5.81 -9.43 18.73
CA ASP A 559 6.15 -8.65 19.91
C ASP A 559 6.18 -7.16 19.54
N CYS A 560 5.22 -6.41 20.06
CA CYS A 560 5.03 -4.98 19.77
C CYS A 560 5.17 -4.16 21.03
N GLY A 561 6.28 -3.41 21.11
CA GLY A 561 6.59 -2.50 22.21
C GLY A 561 6.26 -1.06 21.85
N THR A 562 5.60 -0.34 22.76
CA THR A 562 5.45 1.12 22.70
C THR A 562 6.52 1.75 23.59
N PHE A 563 7.38 2.60 23.02
CA PHE A 563 8.50 3.23 23.70
C PHE A 563 8.16 4.68 24.06
N VAL A 564 8.48 5.06 25.29
CA VAL A 564 8.32 6.41 25.84
C VAL A 564 9.63 6.86 26.48
N PRO A 565 10.19 8.02 26.09
CA PRO A 565 11.42 8.52 26.69
C PRO A 565 11.21 8.93 28.16
N LEU A 566 12.14 8.56 29.03
CA LEU A 566 12.16 8.91 30.44
C LEU A 566 13.05 10.15 30.69
N PRO A 567 12.79 10.94 31.76
CA PRO A 567 13.55 12.16 32.05
C PRO A 567 15.05 11.97 32.27
N ASN A 568 15.49 10.74 32.58
CA ASN A 568 16.89 10.39 32.80
C ASN A 568 17.61 9.95 31.52
N GLY A 569 16.95 9.96 30.36
CA GLY A 569 17.50 9.55 29.07
C GLY A 569 17.37 8.06 28.75
N ASP A 570 16.75 7.28 29.64
CA ASP A 570 16.35 5.90 29.36
C ASP A 570 15.01 5.88 28.60
N ASP A 571 14.62 4.74 28.04
CA ASP A 571 13.32 4.53 27.41
C ASP A 571 12.48 3.52 28.21
N LEU A 572 11.18 3.79 28.36
CA LEU A 572 10.21 2.84 28.90
C LEU A 572 9.49 2.15 27.75
N GLU A 573 9.65 0.85 27.64
CA GLU A 573 8.85 -0.01 26.78
C GLU A 573 7.62 -0.51 27.55
N MET A 574 6.47 -0.44 26.90
CA MET A 574 5.21 -1.03 27.36
C MET A 574 4.65 -1.92 26.26
N GLY A 575 4.27 -3.15 26.63
CA GLY A 575 3.74 -4.14 25.71
C GLY A 575 2.90 -5.19 26.41
N SER A 576 2.49 -6.21 25.67
CA SER A 576 1.75 -7.35 26.20
C SER A 576 2.26 -8.63 25.55
N MET A 577 2.67 -9.61 26.36
CA MET A 577 3.19 -10.89 25.89
C MET A 577 2.76 -12.06 26.79
N PRO A 578 2.81 -13.31 26.30
CA PRO A 578 2.57 -14.48 27.11
C PRO A 578 3.57 -14.60 28.27
N ARG A 579 3.11 -15.06 29.44
CA ARG A 579 4.01 -15.44 30.54
C ARG A 579 4.62 -16.81 30.29
N HIS A 580 5.81 -16.83 29.68
CA HIS A 580 6.52 -18.08 29.35
C HIS A 580 6.85 -18.93 30.58
N ASP A 581 6.99 -18.31 31.75
CA ASP A 581 7.18 -18.99 33.03
C ASP A 581 5.89 -19.64 33.59
N LEU A 582 4.72 -19.26 33.06
CA LEU A 582 3.41 -19.84 33.39
C LEU A 582 2.68 -20.31 32.11
N PRO A 583 3.09 -21.44 31.51
CA PRO A 583 2.50 -21.93 30.26
C PRO A 583 0.97 -22.05 30.34
N GLY A 584 0.26 -21.42 29.39
CA GLY A 584 -1.21 -21.39 29.32
C GLY A 584 -1.87 -20.21 30.03
N ALA A 585 -1.11 -19.32 30.66
CA ALA A 585 -1.62 -18.04 31.14
C ALA A 585 -1.98 -17.10 29.95
N PRO A 586 -3.03 -16.25 30.08
CA PRO A 586 -3.31 -15.23 29.08
C PRO A 586 -2.19 -14.20 29.02
N ASP A 587 -2.07 -13.51 27.89
CA ASP A 587 -1.11 -12.41 27.70
C ASP A 587 -1.21 -11.41 28.85
N LYS A 588 -0.04 -10.94 29.31
CA LYS A 588 0.09 -9.98 30.39
C LYS A 588 0.85 -8.78 29.92
N GLU A 589 0.38 -7.63 30.38
CA GLU A 589 1.06 -6.36 30.16
C GLU A 589 2.36 -6.31 30.98
N TYR A 590 3.42 -5.83 30.35
CA TYR A 590 4.73 -5.64 30.96
C TYR A 590 5.23 -4.21 30.78
N GLU A 591 6.18 -3.85 31.64
CA GLU A 591 6.97 -2.65 31.52
C GLU A 591 8.45 -3.03 31.59
N GLU A 592 9.24 -2.43 30.70
CA GLU A 592 10.67 -2.65 30.65
C GLU A 592 11.43 -1.34 30.45
N VAL A 593 12.46 -1.11 31.27
CA VAL A 593 13.30 0.09 31.16
C VAL A 593 14.55 -0.24 30.36
N TRP A 594 14.79 0.54 29.32
CA TRP A 594 15.90 0.39 28.39
C TRP A 594 16.91 1.52 28.54
N ARG A 595 18.19 1.15 28.50
CA ARG A 595 19.29 2.09 28.48
C ARG A 595 20.14 1.88 27.25
N GLU A 596 20.36 2.94 26.50
CA GLU A 596 21.37 2.97 25.44
C GLU A 596 22.77 3.03 26.06
N LEU A 597 23.66 2.19 25.56
CA LEU A 597 25.02 2.02 26.02
C LEU A 597 26.00 2.63 25.01
N PRO A 598 27.11 3.23 25.47
CA PRO A 598 28.17 3.65 24.57
C PRO A 598 28.79 2.45 23.87
N PHE A 599 29.22 2.64 22.63
CA PHE A 599 29.95 1.60 21.91
C PHE A 599 31.32 1.37 22.56
N ARG A 600 31.66 0.11 22.75
CA ARG A 600 32.99 -0.32 23.19
C ARG A 600 33.96 -0.17 22.03
N GLU A 601 35.12 0.45 22.26
CA GLU A 601 36.18 0.57 21.25
C GLU A 601 36.54 -0.81 20.68
N GLY A 602 36.70 -0.87 19.37
CA GLY A 602 37.06 -2.10 18.66
C GLY A 602 38.53 -2.15 18.25
N PRO A 603 38.92 -3.22 17.53
CA PRO A 603 40.21 -3.35 16.86
C PRO A 603 40.59 -2.16 15.98
N GLU A 604 39.61 -1.42 15.46
CA GLU A 604 39.80 -0.28 14.56
C GLU A 604 40.39 0.97 15.24
N GLY A 605 40.39 0.99 16.58
CA GLY A 605 40.92 2.09 17.39
C GLY A 605 39.88 3.17 17.73
N PRO A 606 40.31 4.28 18.34
CA PRO A 606 39.40 5.27 18.91
C PRO A 606 38.57 5.97 17.82
N LYS A 607 37.26 6.09 18.07
CA LYS A 607 36.25 6.74 17.20
C LYS A 607 36.06 6.10 15.81
N LYS A 608 36.56 4.89 15.61
CA LYS A 608 36.33 4.07 14.41
C LYS A 608 35.60 2.82 14.81
N GLY A 609 34.67 2.37 13.97
CA GLY A 609 33.87 1.20 14.31
C GLY A 609 33.26 0.51 13.11
N LEU A 610 33.33 -0.82 13.17
CA LEU A 610 32.71 -1.72 12.22
C LEU A 610 31.49 -2.38 12.86
N SER A 611 30.36 -2.34 12.17
CA SER A 611 29.11 -2.94 12.64
C SER A 611 28.42 -3.75 11.54
N TRP A 612 27.93 -4.93 11.87
CA TRP A 612 27.22 -5.78 10.92
C TRP A 612 26.35 -6.81 11.62
N VAL A 613 25.36 -7.35 10.89
CA VAL A 613 24.57 -8.52 11.27
C VAL A 613 24.52 -9.47 10.09
N LEU A 614 24.82 -10.75 10.35
CA LEU A 614 24.75 -11.83 9.38
C LEU A 614 23.80 -12.93 9.85
N GLU A 615 23.17 -13.60 8.89
CA GLU A 615 22.26 -14.73 9.09
C GLU A 615 22.77 -15.93 8.30
N SER A 616 22.64 -17.15 8.85
CA SER A 616 23.00 -18.37 8.11
C SER A 616 22.22 -18.51 6.81
N ASP A 617 22.92 -18.90 5.74
CA ASP A 617 22.28 -19.26 4.48
C ASP A 617 21.73 -20.70 4.57
N ASP A 618 20.44 -20.81 4.86
CA ASP A 618 19.79 -22.11 5.07
C ASP A 618 19.42 -22.83 3.75
N GLY A 619 19.77 -22.25 2.59
CA GLY A 619 19.49 -22.80 1.26
C GLY A 619 18.05 -22.61 0.78
N ASP A 620 17.74 -23.12 -0.41
CA ASP A 620 16.37 -23.07 -0.95
C ASP A 620 15.51 -24.19 -0.34
N LEU A 621 14.65 -23.81 0.58
CA LEU A 621 13.68 -24.70 1.22
C LEU A 621 12.52 -25.08 0.27
N SER A 622 12.50 -24.64 -1.00
CA SER A 622 11.37 -24.83 -1.93
C SER A 622 11.18 -26.25 -2.47
N SER A 623 12.15 -27.16 -2.32
CA SER A 623 12.10 -28.50 -2.94
C SER A 623 11.71 -29.65 -1.98
N GLY A 624 10.56 -30.30 -2.26
CA GLY A 624 10.20 -31.63 -1.74
C GLY A 624 9.46 -31.70 -0.39
N GLU A 625 8.66 -32.76 -0.21
CA GLU A 625 7.82 -33.00 0.98
C GLU A 625 8.61 -33.49 2.22
N ARG A 626 8.10 -33.09 3.40
CA ARG A 626 8.39 -33.51 4.80
C ARG A 626 9.60 -32.83 5.47
N GLU A 627 9.27 -32.11 6.54
CA GLU A 627 10.10 -31.68 7.68
C GLU A 627 11.59 -31.41 7.40
N VAL A 628 11.97 -30.13 7.36
CA VAL A 628 13.37 -29.74 7.16
C VAL A 628 13.96 -29.25 8.47
N THR A 629 15.13 -29.77 8.85
CA THR A 629 15.90 -29.27 9.98
C THR A 629 16.98 -28.32 9.49
N VAL A 630 17.04 -27.11 10.05
CA VAL A 630 18.04 -26.08 9.72
C VAL A 630 18.78 -25.63 10.97
N GLN A 631 20.07 -25.31 10.83
CA GLN A 631 20.87 -24.72 11.91
C GLN A 631 20.87 -23.19 11.79
N LYS A 632 19.79 -22.55 12.24
CA LYS A 632 19.64 -21.10 12.16
C LYS A 632 20.69 -20.43 13.03
N THR A 633 21.54 -19.60 12.44
CA THR A 633 22.58 -18.86 13.16
C THR A 633 22.53 -17.38 12.83
N PHE A 634 22.44 -16.53 13.85
CA PHE A 634 22.64 -15.09 13.74
C PHE A 634 23.94 -14.70 14.40
N ILE A 635 24.76 -13.90 13.71
CA ILE A 635 25.97 -13.32 14.28
C ILE A 635 25.95 -11.82 14.04
N GLY A 636 26.28 -11.05 15.07
CA GLY A 636 26.26 -9.59 15.04
C GLY A 636 27.49 -9.02 15.70
N ARG A 637 27.98 -7.91 15.15
CA ARG A 637 29.08 -7.13 15.69
C ARG A 637 28.69 -5.66 15.71
N ILE A 638 28.96 -4.98 16.82
CA ILE A 638 28.95 -3.53 16.92
C ILE A 638 30.27 -3.17 17.59
N TRP A 639 31.19 -2.66 16.78
CA TRP A 639 32.51 -2.21 17.23
C TRP A 639 33.24 -3.32 17.99
N GLY A 640 33.62 -3.07 19.25
CA GLY A 640 34.26 -4.02 20.14
C GLY A 640 33.32 -5.01 20.83
N THR A 641 32.08 -5.20 20.37
CA THR A 641 31.16 -6.19 20.95
C THR A 641 30.63 -7.13 19.88
N TYR A 642 30.64 -8.43 20.18
CA TYR A 642 30.25 -9.51 19.28
C TYR A 642 29.27 -10.46 19.97
N LEU A 643 28.25 -10.90 19.21
CA LEU A 643 27.23 -11.84 19.66
C LEU A 643 26.97 -12.88 18.57
N ALA A 644 26.85 -14.14 18.96
CA ALA A 644 26.44 -15.24 18.10
C ALA A 644 25.37 -16.07 18.78
N LEU A 645 24.25 -16.31 18.09
CA LEU A 645 23.15 -17.15 18.52
C LEU A 645 22.93 -18.26 17.50
N ARG A 646 22.72 -19.49 17.95
CA ARG A 646 22.35 -20.62 17.08
C ARG A 646 21.21 -21.42 17.68
N GLN A 647 20.25 -21.77 16.83
CA GLN A 647 19.13 -22.62 17.16
C GLN A 647 18.93 -23.67 16.06
N THR A 648 18.82 -24.93 16.45
CA THR A 648 18.36 -25.97 15.53
C THR A 648 16.85 -25.85 15.40
N GLN A 649 16.35 -25.54 14.20
CA GLN A 649 14.93 -25.36 13.93
C GLN A 649 14.42 -26.44 13.01
N THR A 650 13.22 -26.92 13.30
CA THR A 650 12.47 -27.90 12.51
C THR A 650 11.30 -27.19 11.87
N HIS A 651 11.27 -27.18 10.54
CA HIS A 651 10.25 -26.51 9.73
C HIS A 651 9.30 -27.56 9.18
N THR A 652 8.10 -27.65 9.76
CA THR A 652 7.07 -28.62 9.37
C THR A 652 6.02 -27.95 8.50
N ARG A 653 5.85 -28.44 7.27
CA ARG A 653 4.77 -28.01 6.38
C ARG A 653 3.48 -28.76 6.73
N GLN A 654 2.49 -28.04 7.24
CA GLN A 654 1.16 -28.58 7.55
C GLN A 654 0.14 -28.04 6.57
N LYS A 655 -0.75 -28.91 6.08
CA LYS A 655 -1.94 -28.47 5.32
C LYS A 655 -3.00 -28.00 6.32
N THR A 656 -3.46 -26.77 6.19
CA THR A 656 -4.56 -26.23 6.99
C THR A 656 -5.89 -26.86 6.57
N SER A 657 -6.91 -26.71 7.40
CA SER A 657 -8.30 -27.12 7.09
C SER A 657 -8.88 -26.45 5.83
N SER A 658 -8.28 -25.34 5.40
CA SER A 658 -8.63 -24.62 4.16
C SER A 658 -7.83 -25.04 2.93
N GLY A 659 -6.91 -26.01 3.06
CA GLY A 659 -6.09 -26.55 1.95
C GLY A 659 -4.75 -25.84 1.73
N GLY A 660 -4.48 -24.74 2.44
CA GLY A 660 -3.21 -23.99 2.35
C GLY A 660 -2.05 -24.68 3.08
N LEU A 661 -0.82 -24.47 2.63
CA LEU A 661 0.38 -24.96 3.30
C LEU A 661 0.91 -23.89 4.26
N VAL A 662 0.95 -24.19 5.56
CA VAL A 662 1.59 -23.35 6.59
C VAL A 662 2.88 -24.02 7.06
N VAL A 663 3.95 -23.24 7.20
CA VAL A 663 5.21 -23.71 7.78
C VAL A 663 5.18 -23.43 9.27
N LYS A 664 5.03 -24.48 10.07
CA LYS A 664 5.18 -24.40 11.53
C LYS A 664 6.64 -24.59 11.88
N LYS A 665 7.23 -23.62 12.59
CA LYS A 665 8.60 -23.69 13.10
C LYS A 665 8.59 -24.18 14.55
N THR A 666 9.51 -25.09 14.88
CA THR A 666 9.82 -25.46 16.27
C THR A 666 11.33 -25.48 16.44
N GLY A 667 11.84 -24.80 17.43
CA GLY A 667 13.27 -24.71 17.75
C GLY A 667 13.65 -25.54 18.97
N ALA A 668 14.87 -26.07 18.94
CA ALA A 668 15.56 -26.58 20.11
C ALA A 668 16.10 -25.44 20.98
N ASP A 669 16.82 -25.78 22.05
CA ASP A 669 17.50 -24.81 22.90
C ASP A 669 18.52 -23.98 22.11
N VAL A 670 18.61 -22.69 22.45
CA VAL A 670 19.56 -21.77 21.83
C VAL A 670 20.94 -21.93 22.46
N SER A 671 21.97 -21.91 21.64
CA SER A 671 23.36 -21.71 22.09
C SER A 671 23.81 -20.30 21.77
N ALA A 672 24.53 -19.67 22.69
CA ALA A 672 24.96 -18.29 22.59
C ALA A 672 26.46 -18.13 22.91
N ARG A 673 27.12 -17.20 22.22
CA ARG A 673 28.48 -16.75 22.47
C ARG A 673 28.50 -15.23 22.45
N ARG A 674 29.06 -14.61 23.48
CA ARG A 674 29.31 -13.15 23.57
C ARG A 674 30.79 -12.90 23.78
N GLU A 675 31.37 -12.06 22.96
CA GLU A 675 32.77 -11.67 23.04
C GLU A 675 32.88 -10.14 23.08
N GLU A 676 33.86 -9.64 23.84
CA GLU A 676 34.10 -8.21 24.00
C GLU A 676 35.59 -7.91 23.75
N TRP A 677 35.86 -6.78 23.11
CA TRP A 677 37.19 -6.30 22.80
C TRP A 677 37.77 -5.49 23.97
N GLU A 678 39.01 -5.81 24.32
CA GLU A 678 39.84 -5.02 25.23
C GLU A 678 41.22 -4.79 24.58
N SER A 679 42.22 -5.60 24.94
CA SER A 679 43.52 -5.68 24.25
C SER A 679 43.53 -6.80 23.19
N GLY A 680 42.34 -7.24 22.76
CA GLY A 680 42.05 -8.48 22.05
C GLY A 680 40.62 -8.93 22.33
N TRP A 681 40.06 -9.80 21.48
CA TRP A 681 38.75 -10.40 21.72
C TRP A 681 38.80 -11.37 22.91
N LYS A 682 37.87 -11.21 23.85
CA LYS A 682 37.73 -12.09 25.02
C LYS A 682 36.30 -12.60 25.13
N GLU A 683 36.17 -13.87 25.48
CA GLU A 683 34.90 -14.51 25.73
C GLU A 683 34.30 -14.01 27.06
N LYS A 684 33.05 -13.55 27.01
CA LYS A 684 32.28 -13.16 28.19
C LYS A 684 31.22 -14.20 28.55
N TYR A 685 30.52 -14.72 27.54
CA TYR A 685 29.57 -15.83 27.71
C TYR A 685 29.76 -16.88 26.64
N LEU A 686 29.66 -18.14 27.05
CA LEU A 686 29.59 -19.32 26.21
C LEU A 686 28.59 -20.29 26.83
N VAL A 687 27.36 -20.30 26.32
CA VAL A 687 26.22 -20.98 26.96
C VAL A 687 25.45 -21.80 25.94
N GLY A 688 25.09 -23.03 26.30
CA GLY A 688 24.33 -23.97 25.44
C GLY A 688 25.20 -25.06 24.81
N GLU A 689 24.56 -26.15 24.39
CA GLU A 689 25.23 -27.38 23.94
C GLU A 689 26.14 -27.18 22.72
N ALA A 690 25.73 -26.32 21.77
CA ALA A 690 26.47 -26.06 20.55
C ALA A 690 27.38 -24.83 20.62
N ALA A 691 27.54 -24.20 21.79
CA ALA A 691 28.20 -22.90 21.94
C ALA A 691 29.68 -22.93 21.51
N SER A 692 30.40 -24.02 21.79
CA SER A 692 31.80 -24.21 21.37
C SER A 692 32.00 -24.22 19.85
N SER A 693 30.93 -24.51 19.09
CA SER A 693 30.92 -24.54 17.62
C SER A 693 30.38 -23.26 16.97
N LEU A 694 30.06 -22.24 17.77
CA LEU A 694 29.71 -20.91 17.27
C LEU A 694 30.96 -20.19 16.74
N PRO A 695 30.85 -19.41 15.65
CA PRO A 695 31.96 -18.61 15.16
C PRO A 695 32.49 -17.68 16.25
N SER A 696 33.79 -17.41 16.23
CA SER A 696 34.48 -16.61 17.25
C SER A 696 35.36 -15.56 16.61
N MET A 697 35.27 -14.33 17.11
CA MET A 697 36.11 -13.22 16.69
C MET A 697 37.56 -13.39 17.16
N VAL A 698 37.83 -14.23 18.17
CA VAL A 698 39.19 -14.58 18.61
C VAL A 698 40.01 -15.22 17.47
N VAL A 699 39.34 -15.99 16.60
CA VAL A 699 39.97 -16.60 15.42
C VAL A 699 40.09 -15.61 14.26
N GLY A 700 39.20 -14.62 14.21
CA GLY A 700 39.05 -13.68 13.10
C GLY A 700 38.21 -14.24 11.94
N PHE A 701 37.73 -13.33 11.08
CA PHE A 701 36.97 -13.67 9.88
C PHE A 701 37.66 -13.10 8.63
N ASP A 702 37.85 -13.96 7.62
CA ASP A 702 38.52 -13.56 6.39
C ASP A 702 37.70 -12.52 5.60
N GLY A 703 38.36 -11.42 5.24
CA GLY A 703 37.74 -10.32 4.48
C GLY A 703 36.67 -9.55 5.26
N GLU A 704 36.64 -9.66 6.59
CA GLU A 704 35.70 -8.92 7.42
C GLU A 704 35.77 -7.42 7.12
N GLY A 705 34.60 -6.82 6.83
CA GLY A 705 34.53 -5.40 6.53
C GLY A 705 34.99 -5.01 5.13
N GLU A 706 35.26 -5.98 4.24
CA GLU A 706 35.67 -5.75 2.85
C GLU A 706 34.72 -6.44 1.86
N GLY A 707 34.71 -5.92 0.61
CA GLY A 707 33.97 -6.54 -0.49
C GLY A 707 32.50 -6.85 -0.18
N SER A 708 32.11 -8.12 -0.34
CA SER A 708 30.74 -8.60 -0.14
C SER A 708 30.18 -8.34 1.26
N TRP A 709 31.01 -8.22 2.31
CA TRP A 709 30.56 -7.88 3.66
C TRP A 709 29.84 -6.53 3.72
N ARG A 710 30.15 -5.62 2.80
CA ARG A 710 29.59 -4.27 2.76
C ARG A 710 28.21 -4.19 2.10
N ILE A 711 27.71 -5.30 1.54
CA ILE A 711 26.54 -5.30 0.67
C ILE A 711 25.44 -6.19 1.28
N PRO A 712 24.37 -5.62 1.86
CA PRO A 712 23.23 -6.39 2.33
C PRO A 712 22.63 -7.27 1.22
N GLY A 713 22.41 -8.55 1.53
CA GLY A 713 21.89 -9.57 0.63
C GLY A 713 22.97 -10.42 -0.04
N GLU A 714 24.23 -9.99 -0.04
CA GLU A 714 25.35 -10.80 -0.55
C GLU A 714 25.71 -11.93 0.42
N LYS A 715 26.38 -12.96 -0.12
CA LYS A 715 26.85 -14.10 0.66
C LYS A 715 28.33 -13.94 1.04
N VAL A 716 28.66 -14.28 2.28
CA VAL A 716 30.02 -14.27 2.82
C VAL A 716 30.35 -15.61 3.47
N GLN A 717 31.64 -15.94 3.55
CA GLN A 717 32.12 -17.14 4.23
C GLN A 717 32.64 -16.76 5.61
N VAL A 718 32.12 -17.42 6.64
CA VAL A 718 32.58 -17.27 8.02
C VAL A 718 32.92 -18.65 8.56
N GLN A 719 34.20 -18.91 8.78
CA GLN A 719 34.73 -20.18 9.31
C GLN A 719 34.17 -21.42 8.58
N GLY A 720 34.13 -21.37 7.25
CA GLY A 720 33.68 -22.48 6.39
C GLY A 720 32.16 -22.64 6.25
N LYS A 721 31.37 -21.71 6.78
CA LYS A 721 29.91 -21.65 6.58
C LYS A 721 29.50 -20.39 5.82
N THR A 722 28.48 -20.52 4.99
CA THR A 722 27.90 -19.41 4.23
C THR A 722 26.90 -18.63 5.07
N TYR A 723 27.03 -17.31 5.05
CA TYR A 723 26.12 -16.37 5.69
C TYR A 723 25.64 -15.33 4.69
N ILE A 724 24.45 -14.79 4.91
CA ILE A 724 23.88 -13.66 4.19
C ILE A 724 24.10 -12.40 5.01
N VAL A 725 24.64 -11.36 4.38
CA VAL A 725 24.78 -10.04 5.00
C VAL A 725 23.41 -9.43 5.17
N ARG A 726 22.97 -9.20 6.41
CA ARG A 726 21.68 -8.56 6.70
C ARG A 726 21.80 -7.06 6.88
N ALA A 727 22.84 -6.64 7.58
CA ALA A 727 23.16 -5.24 7.76
C ALA A 727 24.67 -5.03 7.86
N PHE A 728 25.12 -3.87 7.40
CA PHE A 728 26.51 -3.41 7.47
C PHE A 728 26.55 -1.89 7.63
N GLU A 729 27.43 -1.42 8.51
CA GLU A 729 27.74 -0.01 8.76
C GLU A 729 29.21 0.16 9.18
N GLU A 730 29.88 1.20 8.70
CA GLU A 730 31.25 1.56 9.08
C GLU A 730 31.32 3.06 9.40
N ILE A 731 31.91 3.37 10.55
CA ILE A 731 32.18 4.73 11.03
C ILE A 731 33.70 4.94 11.01
N GLN A 732 34.15 5.99 10.31
CA GLN A 732 35.57 6.33 10.12
C GLN A 732 35.99 7.63 10.81
#